data_AF-A0A6C8Y6L3-F1
#
_entry.id   AF-A0A6C8Y6L3-F1
#
_cell.length_a   1.000
_cell.length_b   1.000
_cell.length_c   1.000
_cell.angle_alpha   90.00
_cell.angle_beta   90.00
_cell.angle_gamma   90.00
#
_symmetry.space_group_name_H-M   'P 1'
#
loop_
_entity.id
_entity.type
_entity.pdbx_description
1 polymer ?
#
loop_
_entity_poly.entity_id
_entity_poly.type
_entity_poly.pdbx_seq_one_letter_code
_entity_poly.pdbx_strand_id
1 'polypeptide(L)'
;MAQIKLSYGQELVDNLPVPCTDADFNRTFKRVKKWARAIGATKQDTKSQLNAKKARLPYIWHAMKDVTKGRNAANAGNRDVLFMDMDGCNAPAWHALRDALACFSCFVYSTPSHLHPTANGEHRWRICLELSRQVTPEEYKRLGLAVENWLMDCISLLDDYAVKWDHSVYNPDHMVFVPDEKAIFERFTGEPVDVDMLLASAPEINAPERAKVSADPDDLSRIIDLNGINKQTFDDLRAVMWHPAVLADAEPGCNKYSLWAAMGNRLAWFKGTDWEEEARQLWIDWSIAGGDDGKSAERKWDSDQLTADRTGYQAIFARAKQLGVANPATERQCNSVASVDDFDELPPEEPELPKSWPHHGGYGKAGKFVIEGLVPLGVIMFYGISSHFKSYLIISMLCRLAMKTHRWAGRNIRGGAVLYVAAEGGSSVMPRVGAWADKYNDGKPVELFYTYAHPVDLSVKAQADGLIKEIKRIEMHTGEPLRMVVIDTLSQSMMQGEENNASDVAKFMAGATRVCSETGSSVGIVHHSGKDSSKGMRGSSAAFANADAVIRVERIGDAVNLINEKQRTGPVQPTRGYMVPTVQLPDDVIAANEEYDDEYTSTEGEVYDPVRLTTERVFEDVPMAEITPLLMEDDHRDRRKETTQDWIFEQLDDAGGRIHWDELRTKWVEEGRKEATLRQGKRRLLVKNGITETSDGFILDAVLGVADEGESR
;
A
#
# COMPACT_ATOMS: atom_id res chain seq x y z
N MET A 1 13.81 -24.34 -34.80
CA MET A 1 12.60 -24.50 -33.97
C MET A 1 13.01 -25.22 -32.71
N ALA A 2 12.83 -24.58 -31.55
CA ALA A 2 13.22 -25.15 -30.27
C ALA A 2 12.33 -26.35 -29.94
N GLN A 3 12.93 -27.45 -29.49
CA GLN A 3 12.18 -28.61 -29.00
C GLN A 3 11.55 -28.29 -27.65
N ILE A 4 10.28 -28.65 -27.45
CA ILE A 4 9.54 -28.39 -26.22
C ILE A 4 9.59 -29.62 -25.33
N LYS A 5 10.10 -29.48 -24.11
CA LYS A 5 10.23 -30.56 -23.14
C LYS A 5 9.19 -30.43 -22.04
N LEU A 6 8.42 -31.50 -21.85
CA LEU A 6 7.43 -31.65 -20.79
C LEU A 6 7.54 -33.04 -20.17
N SER A 7 6.93 -33.25 -19.02
CA SER A 7 6.82 -34.56 -18.40
C SER A 7 5.36 -34.86 -18.09
N TYR A 8 4.97 -36.14 -18.23
CA TYR A 8 3.61 -36.61 -18.04
C TYR A 8 3.53 -37.58 -16.87
N GLY A 9 2.74 -37.24 -15.85
CA GLY A 9 2.39 -38.13 -14.74
C GLY A 9 0.96 -38.63 -14.87
N GLN A 10 0.72 -39.87 -14.50
CA GLN A 10 -0.58 -40.55 -14.55
C GLN A 10 -1.41 -40.34 -13.26
N GLU A 11 -0.77 -40.32 -12.10
CA GLU A 11 -1.43 -40.25 -10.79
C GLU A 11 -0.79 -39.20 -9.90
N LEU A 12 -1.59 -38.51 -9.08
CA LEU A 12 -1.13 -37.40 -8.22
C LEU A 12 0.04 -37.76 -7.28
N VAL A 13 0.11 -39.03 -6.87
CA VAL A 13 1.14 -39.60 -5.99
C VAL A 13 2.31 -40.23 -6.75
N ASP A 14 2.24 -40.30 -8.08
CA ASP A 14 3.38 -40.74 -8.86
C ASP A 14 4.48 -39.67 -8.76
N ASN A 15 5.65 -40.10 -8.33
CA ASN A 15 6.80 -39.22 -8.15
C ASN A 15 7.75 -39.29 -9.35
N LEU A 16 7.40 -40.01 -10.41
CA LEU A 16 8.26 -40.27 -11.57
C LEU A 16 7.51 -40.01 -12.89
N PRO A 17 7.22 -38.74 -13.24
CA PRO A 17 6.55 -38.42 -14.49
C PRO A 17 7.47 -38.74 -15.68
N VAL A 18 6.89 -39.23 -16.77
CA VAL A 18 7.64 -39.67 -17.96
C VAL A 18 8.00 -38.46 -18.82
N PRO A 19 9.29 -38.18 -19.09
CA PRO A 19 9.70 -37.11 -19.98
C PRO A 19 9.19 -37.32 -21.40
N CYS A 20 8.82 -36.23 -22.05
CA CYS A 20 8.45 -36.19 -23.46
C CYS A 20 9.03 -34.94 -24.11
N THR A 21 9.32 -35.06 -25.40
CA THR A 21 9.84 -33.95 -26.20
C THR A 21 9.02 -33.84 -27.47
N ASP A 22 8.52 -32.65 -27.71
CA ASP A 22 7.80 -32.29 -28.92
C ASP A 22 8.67 -31.42 -29.81
N ALA A 23 8.49 -31.56 -31.13
CA ALA A 23 9.29 -30.83 -32.10
C ALA A 23 8.91 -29.34 -32.19
N ASP A 24 7.68 -29.00 -31.78
CA ASP A 24 7.09 -27.66 -31.87
C ASP A 24 5.86 -27.55 -30.93
N PHE A 25 5.38 -26.32 -30.70
CA PHE A 25 4.24 -26.03 -29.83
C PHE A 25 2.91 -26.61 -30.32
N ASN A 26 2.75 -26.79 -31.65
CA ASN A 26 1.55 -27.41 -32.21
C ASN A 26 1.46 -28.91 -31.88
N ARG A 27 2.60 -29.61 -31.85
CA ARG A 27 2.66 -30.99 -31.35
C ARG A 27 2.36 -31.06 -29.86
N THR A 28 2.85 -30.11 -29.07
CA THR A 28 2.51 -29.99 -27.65
C THR A 28 1.01 -29.81 -27.44
N PHE A 29 0.37 -28.89 -28.17
CA PHE A 29 -1.09 -28.72 -28.12
C PHE A 29 -1.85 -30.02 -28.44
N LYS A 30 -1.50 -30.71 -29.54
CA LYS A 30 -2.11 -32.00 -29.91
C LYS A 30 -1.89 -33.07 -28.86
N ARG A 31 -0.72 -33.10 -28.22
CA ARG A 31 -0.37 -34.04 -27.16
C ARG A 31 -1.19 -33.79 -25.89
N VAL A 32 -1.26 -32.56 -25.41
CA VAL A 32 -2.06 -32.18 -24.23
C VAL A 32 -3.54 -32.51 -24.45
N LYS A 33 -4.06 -32.24 -25.65
CA LYS A 33 -5.44 -32.62 -26.01
C LYS A 33 -5.65 -34.14 -26.00
N LYS A 34 -4.66 -34.92 -26.46
CA LYS A 34 -4.72 -36.40 -26.43
C LYS A 34 -4.62 -36.97 -25.00
N TRP A 35 -4.03 -36.25 -24.07
CA TRP A 35 -3.95 -36.65 -22.67
C TRP A 35 -5.24 -36.41 -21.88
N ALA A 36 -6.27 -35.81 -22.48
CA ALA A 36 -7.53 -35.60 -21.80
C ALA A 36 -8.13 -36.93 -21.29
N ARG A 37 -8.66 -36.93 -20.05
CA ARG A 37 -9.24 -38.11 -19.41
C ARG A 37 -10.59 -37.79 -18.81
N ALA A 38 -11.53 -38.73 -18.95
CA ALA A 38 -12.84 -38.63 -18.33
C ALA A 38 -12.73 -38.92 -16.83
N ILE A 39 -13.12 -37.96 -15.98
CA ILE A 39 -13.21 -38.17 -14.52
C ILE A 39 -14.64 -38.35 -14.02
N GLY A 40 -15.63 -38.29 -14.90
CA GLY A 40 -17.04 -38.53 -14.57
C GLY A 40 -17.61 -37.51 -13.57
N ALA A 41 -17.13 -36.27 -13.61
CA ALA A 41 -17.70 -35.18 -12.80
C ALA A 41 -19.13 -34.84 -13.27
N THR A 42 -20.05 -34.69 -12.32
CA THR A 42 -21.45 -34.34 -12.57
C THR A 42 -21.82 -33.08 -11.82
N LYS A 43 -22.89 -32.38 -12.23
CA LYS A 43 -23.34 -31.15 -11.56
C LYS A 43 -23.89 -31.39 -10.14
N GLN A 44 -24.16 -32.64 -9.78
CA GLN A 44 -24.64 -33.05 -8.46
C GLN A 44 -23.51 -33.40 -7.47
N ASP A 45 -22.25 -33.41 -7.92
CA ASP A 45 -21.13 -33.71 -7.05
C ASP A 45 -20.97 -32.61 -5.98
N THR A 46 -20.77 -33.03 -4.73
CA THR A 46 -20.31 -32.10 -3.69
C THR A 46 -18.88 -31.64 -3.99
N LYS A 47 -18.45 -30.51 -3.40
CA LYS A 47 -17.08 -30.00 -3.56
C LYS A 47 -16.00 -31.05 -3.24
N SER A 48 -16.23 -31.86 -2.20
CA SER A 48 -15.31 -32.95 -1.81
C SER A 48 -15.25 -34.06 -2.87
N GLN A 49 -16.40 -34.48 -3.39
CA GLN A 49 -16.48 -35.49 -4.45
C GLN A 49 -15.84 -34.99 -5.75
N LEU A 50 -16.04 -33.73 -6.12
CA LEU A 50 -15.40 -33.12 -7.28
C LEU A 50 -13.86 -33.09 -7.12
N ASN A 51 -13.36 -32.70 -5.95
CA ASN A 51 -11.92 -32.69 -5.68
C ASN A 51 -11.31 -34.10 -5.76
N ALA A 52 -11.99 -35.10 -5.20
CA ALA A 52 -11.55 -36.50 -5.29
C ALA A 52 -11.54 -37.02 -6.74
N LYS A 53 -12.48 -36.58 -7.58
CA LYS A 53 -12.48 -36.89 -9.02
C LYS A 53 -11.37 -36.16 -9.78
N LYS A 54 -11.14 -34.88 -9.49
CA LYS A 54 -10.05 -34.08 -10.08
C LYS A 54 -8.67 -34.68 -9.80
N ALA A 55 -8.46 -35.24 -8.61
CA ALA A 55 -7.21 -35.88 -8.23
C ALA A 55 -6.84 -37.11 -9.09
N ARG A 56 -7.79 -37.65 -9.88
CA ARG A 56 -7.58 -38.76 -10.81
C ARG A 56 -7.12 -38.30 -12.20
N LEU A 57 -7.08 -37.00 -12.45
CA LEU A 57 -6.54 -36.48 -13.70
C LEU A 57 -5.02 -36.72 -13.73
N PRO A 58 -4.49 -37.17 -14.87
CA PRO A 58 -3.07 -37.06 -15.14
C PRO A 58 -2.60 -35.60 -15.03
N TYR A 59 -1.30 -35.40 -14.93
CA TYR A 59 -0.74 -34.06 -14.84
C TYR A 59 0.47 -33.88 -15.76
N ILE A 60 0.69 -32.62 -16.08
CA ILE A 60 1.84 -32.11 -16.81
C ILE A 60 2.78 -31.52 -15.78
N TRP A 61 4.05 -31.83 -15.96
CA TRP A 61 5.17 -31.21 -15.28
C TRP A 61 6.18 -30.73 -16.31
N HIS A 62 7.12 -29.90 -15.90
CA HIS A 62 8.20 -29.43 -16.76
C HIS A 62 9.33 -30.46 -16.89
N ALA A 63 10.40 -30.10 -17.61
CA ALA A 63 11.60 -30.92 -17.67
C ALA A 63 12.21 -31.14 -16.28
N MET A 64 12.85 -32.30 -16.10
CA MET A 64 13.60 -32.65 -14.89
C MET A 64 15.09 -32.52 -15.15
N LYS A 65 15.86 -32.11 -14.12
CA LYS A 65 17.34 -32.15 -14.18
C LYS A 65 17.84 -33.59 -14.24
N ASP A 66 17.21 -34.49 -13.48
CA ASP A 66 17.52 -35.91 -13.40
C ASP A 66 16.23 -36.73 -13.35
N VAL A 67 15.98 -37.55 -14.39
CA VAL A 67 14.75 -38.35 -14.51
C VAL A 67 14.61 -39.37 -13.37
N THR A 68 15.72 -39.81 -12.76
CA THR A 68 15.71 -40.83 -11.70
C THR A 68 15.27 -40.27 -10.35
N LYS A 69 15.42 -38.96 -10.13
CA LYS A 69 15.06 -38.27 -8.87
C LYS A 69 13.61 -37.83 -8.81
N GLY A 70 12.90 -37.95 -9.93
CA GLY A 70 11.48 -37.69 -9.96
C GLY A 70 11.10 -36.24 -9.64
N ARG A 71 9.84 -36.06 -9.25
CA ARG A 71 9.20 -34.77 -9.13
C ARG A 71 9.49 -34.10 -7.79
N ASN A 72 10.29 -33.02 -7.80
CA ASN A 72 10.50 -32.15 -6.64
C ASN A 72 11.09 -30.80 -7.08
N ALA A 73 11.01 -29.77 -6.22
CA ALA A 73 11.48 -28.43 -6.53
C ALA A 73 12.97 -28.36 -6.92
N ALA A 74 13.85 -29.12 -6.24
CA ALA A 74 15.28 -29.09 -6.51
C ALA A 74 15.64 -29.74 -7.86
N ASN A 75 14.84 -30.73 -8.28
CA ASN A 75 14.99 -31.42 -9.56
C ASN A 75 14.28 -30.71 -10.72
N ALA A 76 13.71 -29.53 -10.49
CA ALA A 76 13.04 -28.76 -11.51
C ALA A 76 14.01 -28.26 -12.57
N GLY A 77 13.90 -28.79 -13.79
CA GLY A 77 14.64 -28.30 -14.94
C GLY A 77 13.97 -27.05 -15.54
N ASN A 78 14.61 -26.54 -16.59
CA ASN A 78 14.13 -25.38 -17.32
C ASN A 78 12.78 -25.65 -18.02
N ARG A 79 12.04 -24.59 -18.31
CA ARG A 79 10.68 -24.64 -18.88
C ARG A 79 10.65 -24.01 -20.26
N ASP A 80 10.00 -24.69 -21.21
CA ASP A 80 9.87 -24.25 -22.61
C ASP A 80 8.50 -23.59 -22.91
N VAL A 81 7.55 -23.69 -21.98
CA VAL A 81 6.19 -23.14 -22.09
C VAL A 81 5.75 -22.58 -20.75
N LEU A 82 4.89 -21.57 -20.76
CA LEU A 82 4.30 -20.96 -19.56
C LEU A 82 2.86 -21.43 -19.35
N PHE A 83 2.61 -22.11 -18.24
CA PHE A 83 1.27 -22.42 -17.76
C PHE A 83 0.79 -21.40 -16.74
N MET A 84 -0.46 -20.96 -16.90
CA MET A 84 -1.19 -20.09 -15.99
C MET A 84 -2.52 -20.78 -15.61
N ASP A 85 -2.99 -20.60 -14.38
CA ASP A 85 -4.26 -21.15 -13.90
C ASP A 85 -5.18 -19.99 -13.46
N MET A 86 -6.25 -19.79 -14.23
CA MET A 86 -7.26 -18.76 -14.00
C MET A 86 -8.43 -19.38 -13.24
N ASP A 87 -8.58 -18.95 -12.00
CA ASP A 87 -9.38 -19.59 -10.98
C ASP A 87 -10.79 -18.97 -10.85
N GLY A 88 -11.04 -17.85 -11.54
CA GLY A 88 -12.37 -17.25 -11.69
C GLY A 88 -12.35 -15.88 -12.40
N CYS A 89 -13.23 -15.67 -13.39
CA CYS A 89 -13.60 -14.35 -13.92
C CYS A 89 -15.02 -14.36 -14.48
N ASN A 90 -15.63 -13.19 -14.72
CA ASN A 90 -16.96 -13.11 -15.34
C ASN A 90 -16.89 -13.31 -16.88
N ALA A 91 -18.02 -13.52 -17.53
CA ALA A 91 -18.06 -13.79 -18.97
C ALA A 91 -17.49 -12.62 -19.84
N PRO A 92 -17.78 -11.33 -19.55
CA PRO A 92 -17.14 -10.22 -20.25
C PRO A 92 -15.61 -10.19 -20.09
N ALA A 93 -15.10 -10.39 -18.87
CA ALA A 93 -13.66 -10.44 -18.59
C ALA A 93 -12.98 -11.58 -19.36
N TRP A 94 -13.63 -12.75 -19.47
CA TRP A 94 -13.13 -13.85 -20.28
C TRP A 94 -13.06 -13.48 -21.77
N HIS A 95 -14.05 -12.77 -22.31
CA HIS A 95 -14.02 -12.34 -23.71
C HIS A 95 -12.86 -11.37 -23.97
N ALA A 96 -12.66 -10.38 -23.11
CA ALA A 96 -11.56 -9.44 -23.23
C ALA A 96 -10.19 -10.14 -23.10
N LEU A 97 -10.04 -11.05 -22.14
CA LEU A 97 -8.83 -11.87 -22.00
C LEU A 97 -8.58 -12.72 -23.24
N ARG A 98 -9.62 -13.30 -23.83
CA ARG A 98 -9.49 -14.10 -25.05
C ARG A 98 -8.92 -13.26 -26.20
N ASP A 99 -9.35 -12.01 -26.32
CA ASP A 99 -8.87 -11.10 -27.35
C ASP A 99 -7.42 -10.68 -27.10
N ALA A 100 -7.02 -10.44 -25.84
CA ALA A 100 -5.63 -10.20 -25.46
C ALA A 100 -4.74 -11.44 -25.71
N LEU A 101 -5.22 -12.63 -25.36
CA LEU A 101 -4.54 -13.90 -25.60
C LEU A 101 -4.36 -14.20 -27.10
N ALA A 102 -5.19 -13.62 -27.97
CA ALA A 102 -5.04 -13.75 -29.41
C ALA A 102 -3.73 -13.14 -29.94
N CYS A 103 -3.11 -12.23 -29.18
CA CYS A 103 -1.80 -11.67 -29.49
C CYS A 103 -0.67 -12.70 -29.32
N PHE A 104 -0.91 -13.77 -28.54
CA PHE A 104 0.10 -14.79 -28.26
C PHE A 104 -0.16 -16.10 -28.98
N SER A 105 0.93 -16.84 -29.24
CA SER A 105 0.87 -18.26 -29.54
C SER A 105 0.58 -19.00 -28.24
N CYS A 106 -0.70 -19.20 -27.94
CA CYS A 106 -1.13 -19.96 -26.77
C CYS A 106 -2.31 -20.89 -27.06
N PHE A 107 -2.58 -21.82 -26.14
CA PHE A 107 -3.84 -22.57 -26.12
C PHE A 107 -4.42 -22.58 -24.71
N VAL A 108 -5.75 -22.68 -24.64
CA VAL A 108 -6.48 -22.67 -23.36
C VAL A 108 -7.42 -23.86 -23.28
N TYR A 109 -7.68 -24.31 -22.06
CA TYR A 109 -8.70 -25.32 -21.79
C TYR A 109 -9.42 -25.10 -20.47
N SER A 110 -10.73 -25.39 -20.45
CA SER A 110 -11.55 -25.18 -19.26
C SER A 110 -11.21 -26.20 -18.17
N THR A 111 -11.20 -25.77 -16.91
CA THR A 111 -11.03 -26.69 -15.76
C THR A 111 -12.30 -27.53 -15.52
N PRO A 112 -12.21 -28.70 -14.85
CA PRO A 112 -13.41 -29.51 -14.55
C PRO A 112 -14.46 -28.80 -13.68
N SER A 113 -14.05 -27.76 -12.94
CA SER A 113 -14.96 -26.93 -12.16
C SER A 113 -15.72 -25.90 -12.98
N HIS A 114 -15.28 -25.57 -14.19
CA HIS A 114 -15.82 -24.44 -14.98
C HIS A 114 -17.34 -24.53 -15.18
N LEU A 115 -17.86 -25.72 -15.52
CA LEU A 115 -19.30 -25.95 -15.72
C LEU A 115 -20.01 -26.50 -14.48
N HIS A 116 -19.29 -26.60 -13.35
CA HIS A 116 -19.80 -27.13 -12.09
C HIS A 116 -20.40 -26.00 -11.24
N PRO A 117 -21.50 -26.23 -10.49
CA PRO A 117 -22.11 -25.19 -9.65
C PRO A 117 -21.16 -24.50 -8.67
N THR A 118 -20.08 -25.17 -8.25
CA THR A 118 -19.04 -24.62 -7.37
C THR A 118 -18.25 -23.46 -7.98
N ALA A 119 -18.30 -23.27 -9.30
CA ALA A 119 -17.70 -22.10 -9.94
C ALA A 119 -18.58 -20.86 -9.85
N ASN A 120 -19.82 -20.94 -9.34
CA ASN A 120 -20.73 -19.80 -9.19
C ASN A 120 -20.93 -18.97 -10.48
N GLY A 121 -20.83 -19.59 -11.65
CA GLY A 121 -20.93 -18.90 -12.95
C GLY A 121 -19.64 -18.25 -13.44
N GLU A 122 -18.52 -18.42 -12.73
CA GLU A 122 -17.21 -17.92 -13.13
C GLU A 122 -16.53 -18.81 -14.19
N HIS A 123 -15.82 -18.15 -15.11
CA HIS A 123 -14.93 -18.77 -16.07
C HIS A 123 -13.65 -19.24 -15.37
N ARG A 124 -13.24 -20.49 -15.62
CA ARG A 124 -12.04 -21.09 -15.02
C ARG A 124 -11.25 -21.86 -16.06
N TRP A 125 -10.06 -21.37 -16.39
CA TRP A 125 -9.31 -21.78 -17.56
C TRP A 125 -7.85 -21.96 -17.23
N ARG A 126 -7.22 -22.95 -17.86
CA ARG A 126 -5.76 -23.05 -17.91
C ARG A 126 -5.27 -22.55 -19.24
N ILE A 127 -4.18 -21.81 -19.20
CA ILE A 127 -3.57 -21.15 -20.34
C ILE A 127 -2.15 -21.69 -20.46
N CYS A 128 -1.76 -22.10 -21.67
CA CYS A 128 -0.40 -22.50 -21.99
C CYS A 128 0.12 -21.61 -23.11
N LEU A 129 1.20 -20.87 -22.85
CA LEU A 129 1.83 -19.94 -23.79
C LEU A 129 3.17 -20.50 -24.28
N GLU A 130 3.43 -20.32 -25.56
CA GLU A 130 4.73 -20.57 -26.19
C GLU A 130 5.71 -19.46 -25.80
N LEU A 131 6.96 -19.81 -25.49
CA LEU A 131 8.01 -18.87 -25.10
C LEU A 131 9.03 -18.68 -26.22
N SER A 132 9.57 -17.46 -26.38
CA SER A 132 10.63 -17.16 -27.34
C SER A 132 11.94 -17.90 -27.03
N ARG A 133 12.20 -18.15 -25.75
CA ARG A 133 13.31 -18.97 -25.26
C ARG A 133 12.93 -19.76 -24.01
N GLN A 134 13.77 -20.74 -23.70
CA GLN A 134 13.67 -21.50 -22.47
C GLN A 134 14.00 -20.61 -21.25
N VAL A 135 13.29 -20.83 -20.14
CA VAL A 135 13.45 -20.10 -18.87
C VAL A 135 13.84 -20.99 -17.70
N THR A 136 14.63 -20.47 -16.76
CA THR A 136 14.91 -21.17 -15.49
C THR A 136 13.68 -21.20 -14.58
N PRO A 137 13.62 -22.06 -13.55
CA PRO A 137 12.53 -22.03 -12.58
C PRO A 137 12.33 -20.68 -11.88
N GLU A 138 13.40 -19.92 -11.68
CA GLU A 138 13.38 -18.59 -11.07
C GLU A 138 12.83 -17.55 -12.05
N GLU A 139 13.30 -17.55 -13.30
CA GLU A 139 12.78 -16.71 -14.38
C GLU A 139 11.31 -17.00 -14.63
N TYR A 140 10.90 -18.27 -14.60
CA TYR A 140 9.52 -18.69 -14.83
C TYR A 140 8.55 -18.06 -13.84
N LYS A 141 8.95 -17.93 -12.57
CA LYS A 141 8.11 -17.30 -11.54
C LYS A 141 7.92 -15.80 -11.78
N ARG A 142 8.97 -15.12 -12.22
CA ARG A 142 8.91 -13.70 -12.59
C ARG A 142 8.11 -13.49 -13.87
N LEU A 143 8.34 -14.34 -14.87
CA LEU A 143 7.69 -14.30 -16.17
C LEU A 143 6.18 -14.52 -16.06
N GLY A 144 5.73 -15.46 -15.21
CA GLY A 144 4.31 -15.70 -14.95
C GLY A 144 3.58 -14.43 -14.49
N LEU A 145 4.12 -13.75 -13.48
CA LEU A 145 3.56 -12.48 -12.97
C LEU A 145 3.62 -11.35 -14.02
N ALA A 146 4.70 -11.28 -14.79
CA ALA A 146 4.84 -10.27 -15.85
C ALA A 146 3.79 -10.46 -16.96
N VAL A 147 3.53 -11.70 -17.38
CA VAL A 147 2.50 -12.01 -18.38
C VAL A 147 1.10 -11.77 -17.83
N GLU A 148 0.82 -12.10 -16.55
CA GLU A 148 -0.45 -11.74 -15.90
C GLU A 148 -0.69 -10.24 -15.95
N ASN A 149 0.28 -9.45 -15.49
CA ASN A 149 0.17 -7.99 -15.50
C ASN A 149 -0.05 -7.45 -16.91
N TRP A 150 0.70 -7.93 -17.91
CA TRP A 150 0.52 -7.51 -19.29
C TRP A 150 -0.88 -7.80 -19.83
N LEU A 151 -1.42 -9.00 -19.54
CA LEU A 151 -2.78 -9.37 -19.95
C LEU A 151 -3.82 -8.49 -19.24
N MET A 152 -3.63 -8.21 -17.95
CA MET A 152 -4.52 -7.34 -17.17
C MET A 152 -4.47 -5.90 -17.67
N ASP A 153 -3.30 -5.37 -17.97
CA ASP A 153 -3.12 -4.03 -18.55
C ASP A 153 -3.85 -3.92 -19.89
N CYS A 154 -3.72 -4.93 -20.77
CA CYS A 154 -4.39 -4.95 -22.07
C CYS A 154 -5.92 -4.89 -21.95
N ILE A 155 -6.50 -5.63 -21.00
CA ILE A 155 -7.96 -5.67 -20.85
C ILE A 155 -8.49 -4.50 -20.00
N SER A 156 -7.67 -3.90 -19.13
CA SER A 156 -8.04 -2.72 -18.32
C SER A 156 -8.38 -1.49 -19.18
N LEU A 157 -7.85 -1.44 -20.40
CA LEU A 157 -8.18 -0.39 -21.38
C LEU A 157 -9.61 -0.50 -21.91
N LEU A 158 -10.24 -1.67 -21.78
CA LEU A 158 -11.59 -1.94 -22.26
C LEU A 158 -12.63 -1.74 -21.15
N ASP A 159 -12.39 -2.28 -19.96
CA ASP A 159 -13.28 -2.18 -18.79
C ASP A 159 -12.56 -2.64 -17.51
N ASP A 160 -13.18 -2.44 -16.34
CA ASP A 160 -12.68 -2.86 -15.03
C ASP A 160 -12.98 -4.35 -14.76
N TYR A 161 -12.25 -5.23 -15.47
CA TYR A 161 -12.43 -6.67 -15.41
C TYR A 161 -11.69 -7.32 -14.23
N ALA A 162 -12.43 -8.00 -13.35
CA ALA A 162 -11.84 -8.80 -12.28
C ALA A 162 -11.49 -10.23 -12.73
N VAL A 163 -10.22 -10.61 -12.55
CA VAL A 163 -9.68 -11.95 -12.88
C VAL A 163 -8.89 -12.49 -11.70
N LYS A 164 -9.24 -13.69 -11.24
CA LYS A 164 -8.55 -14.39 -10.16
C LYS A 164 -7.53 -15.37 -10.74
N TRP A 165 -6.26 -15.21 -10.37
CA TRP A 165 -5.15 -16.08 -10.77
C TRP A 165 -4.69 -16.97 -9.61
N ASP A 166 -4.25 -18.20 -9.90
CA ASP A 166 -3.57 -19.07 -8.94
C ASP A 166 -2.06 -19.10 -9.22
N HIS A 167 -1.32 -18.27 -8.48
CA HIS A 167 0.12 -18.13 -8.63
C HIS A 167 0.92 -19.35 -8.15
N SER A 168 0.28 -20.35 -7.52
CA SER A 168 0.98 -21.57 -7.11
C SER A 168 1.54 -22.34 -8.33
N VAL A 169 0.95 -22.17 -9.52
CA VAL A 169 1.41 -22.73 -10.80
C VAL A 169 2.83 -22.31 -11.19
N TYR A 170 3.30 -21.20 -10.63
CA TYR A 170 4.64 -20.67 -10.83
C TYR A 170 5.71 -21.33 -9.97
N ASN A 171 5.31 -22.17 -9.01
CA ASN A 171 6.27 -22.86 -8.17
C ASN A 171 6.98 -24.00 -8.92
N PRO A 172 8.28 -24.24 -8.67
CA PRO A 172 9.05 -25.32 -9.31
C PRO A 172 8.51 -26.72 -9.01
N ASP A 173 7.71 -26.88 -7.98
CA ASP A 173 7.06 -28.13 -7.55
C ASP A 173 5.55 -28.18 -7.84
N HIS A 174 5.03 -27.25 -8.66
CA HIS A 174 3.62 -27.27 -9.01
C HIS A 174 3.33 -28.08 -10.27
N MET A 175 2.29 -28.91 -10.22
CA MET A 175 1.80 -29.70 -11.35
C MET A 175 0.57 -29.08 -12.00
N VAL A 176 0.43 -29.25 -13.31
CA VAL A 176 -0.74 -28.76 -14.05
C VAL A 176 -1.58 -29.95 -14.49
N PHE A 177 -2.79 -30.10 -13.96
CA PHE A 177 -3.63 -31.22 -14.39
C PHE A 177 -4.00 -31.10 -15.87
N VAL A 178 -4.01 -32.25 -16.55
CA VAL A 178 -4.49 -32.35 -17.93
C VAL A 178 -5.99 -32.04 -17.98
N PRO A 179 -6.52 -31.68 -19.15
CA PRO A 179 -7.95 -31.44 -19.34
C PRO A 179 -8.82 -32.67 -19.06
N ASP A 180 -10.06 -32.44 -18.61
CA ASP A 180 -11.10 -33.48 -18.68
C ASP A 180 -11.51 -33.71 -20.15
N GLU A 181 -12.04 -34.89 -20.46
CA GLU A 181 -12.52 -35.22 -21.81
C GLU A 181 -13.56 -34.21 -22.35
N LYS A 182 -14.37 -33.61 -21.47
CA LYS A 182 -15.38 -32.61 -21.82
C LYS A 182 -14.86 -31.17 -21.76
N ALA A 183 -13.56 -30.96 -21.55
CA ALA A 183 -13.01 -29.62 -21.51
C ALA A 183 -13.18 -28.92 -22.86
N ILE A 184 -13.55 -27.64 -22.80
CA ILE A 184 -13.54 -26.76 -23.97
C ILE A 184 -12.08 -26.38 -24.25
N PHE A 185 -11.69 -26.38 -25.52
CA PHE A 185 -10.34 -26.00 -25.95
C PHE A 185 -10.39 -24.88 -26.98
N GLU A 186 -9.46 -23.94 -26.86
CA GLU A 186 -9.24 -22.90 -27.86
C GLU A 186 -7.74 -22.72 -28.11
N ARG A 187 -7.36 -22.33 -29.33
CA ARG A 187 -5.98 -22.15 -29.78
C ARG A 187 -5.86 -20.81 -30.49
N PHE A 188 -4.84 -20.04 -30.11
CA PHE A 188 -4.52 -18.73 -30.66
C PHE A 188 -3.17 -18.80 -31.36
N THR A 189 -3.02 -18.19 -32.54
CA THR A 189 -1.81 -18.31 -33.37
C THR A 189 -1.03 -17.00 -33.46
N GLY A 190 -1.02 -16.22 -32.37
CA GLY A 190 -0.21 -15.00 -32.27
C GLY A 190 1.29 -15.30 -32.14
N GLU A 191 2.04 -14.37 -31.57
CA GLU A 191 3.50 -14.49 -31.41
C GLU A 191 3.88 -15.22 -30.12
N PRO A 192 5.01 -15.95 -30.06
CA PRO A 192 5.54 -16.44 -28.79
C PRO A 192 5.78 -15.30 -27.81
N VAL A 193 5.64 -15.58 -26.51
CA VAL A 193 5.94 -14.62 -25.45
C VAL A 193 7.42 -14.25 -25.50
N ASP A 194 7.71 -12.98 -25.74
CA ASP A 194 9.07 -12.47 -25.68
C ASP A 194 9.55 -12.38 -24.22
N VAL A 195 10.28 -13.40 -23.81
CA VAL A 195 10.75 -13.58 -22.44
C VAL A 195 11.62 -12.41 -21.98
N ASP A 196 12.56 -11.97 -22.82
CA ASP A 196 13.54 -10.96 -22.42
C ASP A 196 12.88 -9.59 -22.30
N MET A 197 11.96 -9.28 -23.21
CA MET A 197 11.17 -8.04 -23.14
C MET A 197 10.32 -7.98 -21.86
N LEU A 198 9.59 -9.04 -21.53
CA LEU A 198 8.71 -9.04 -20.35
C LEU A 198 9.49 -9.10 -19.02
N LEU A 199 10.62 -9.81 -18.99
CA LEU A 199 11.47 -9.84 -17.78
C LEU A 199 12.22 -8.51 -17.56
N ALA A 200 12.55 -7.76 -18.62
CA ALA A 200 13.14 -6.42 -18.50
C ALA A 200 12.16 -5.40 -17.90
N SER A 201 10.86 -5.53 -18.17
CA SER A 201 9.81 -4.73 -17.54
C SER A 201 9.41 -5.20 -16.13
N ALA A 202 9.89 -6.37 -15.69
CA ALA A 202 9.54 -6.94 -14.39
C ALA A 202 10.57 -6.55 -13.32
N PRO A 203 10.16 -5.94 -12.18
CA PRO A 203 11.09 -5.54 -11.12
C PRO A 203 11.93 -6.74 -10.63
N GLU A 204 13.20 -6.49 -10.33
CA GLU A 204 14.10 -7.52 -9.80
C GLU A 204 13.68 -7.94 -8.39
N ILE A 205 13.24 -9.19 -8.26
CA ILE A 205 12.94 -9.79 -6.96
C ILE A 205 14.23 -10.47 -6.48
N ASN A 206 14.96 -9.84 -5.55
CA ASN A 206 15.94 -10.54 -4.73
C ASN A 206 15.17 -11.50 -3.82
N ALA A 207 15.20 -12.79 -4.16
CA ALA A 207 14.46 -13.82 -3.44
C ALA A 207 15.22 -14.25 -2.17
N PRO A 208 14.60 -14.21 -0.98
CA PRO A 208 14.99 -15.11 0.09
C PRO A 208 14.62 -16.55 -0.29
N GLU A 209 15.52 -17.49 -0.05
CA GLU A 209 15.34 -18.93 -0.30
C GLU A 209 14.08 -19.47 0.41
N ARG A 210 13.27 -20.24 -0.34
CA ARG A 210 12.08 -20.92 0.20
C ARG A 210 12.49 -22.12 1.06
N ALA A 211 12.11 -22.09 2.33
CA ALA A 211 12.01 -23.28 3.15
C ALA A 211 10.99 -24.27 2.56
N LYS A 212 11.38 -25.55 2.56
CA LYS A 212 10.54 -26.70 2.21
C LYS A 212 9.39 -26.79 3.21
N VAL A 213 8.17 -27.03 2.73
CA VAL A 213 7.07 -27.50 3.58
C VAL A 213 7.45 -28.89 4.11
N SER A 214 7.94 -28.94 5.34
CA SER A 214 8.02 -30.17 6.12
C SER A 214 6.77 -30.28 6.97
N ALA A 215 6.20 -31.48 7.07
CA ALA A 215 5.09 -31.77 7.98
C ALA A 215 5.61 -31.93 9.42
N ASP A 216 6.48 -31.02 9.86
CA ASP A 216 7.09 -31.00 11.18
C ASP A 216 6.57 -29.77 11.94
N PRO A 217 5.90 -29.94 13.09
CA PRO A 217 5.35 -28.82 13.87
C PRO A 217 6.40 -27.83 14.42
N ASP A 218 7.69 -28.08 14.19
CA ASP A 218 8.84 -27.34 14.74
C ASP A 218 9.63 -26.48 13.71
N ASP A 219 9.17 -26.35 12.46
CA ASP A 219 9.88 -25.56 11.42
C ASP A 219 9.66 -24.04 11.59
N LEU A 220 10.66 -23.35 12.15
CA LEU A 220 10.68 -21.89 12.38
C LEU A 220 11.67 -21.16 11.45
N SER A 221 11.53 -21.35 10.14
CA SER A 221 12.26 -20.58 9.11
C SER A 221 11.80 -19.11 8.96
N ARG A 222 11.33 -18.48 10.04
CA ARG A 222 11.05 -17.03 10.09
C ARG A 222 12.19 -16.36 10.85
N ILE A 223 12.96 -15.56 10.13
CA ILE A 223 13.99 -14.65 10.63
C ILE A 223 13.49 -13.95 11.89
N ILE A 224 14.22 -14.09 13.00
CA ILE A 224 13.98 -13.37 14.24
C ILE A 224 15.27 -12.66 14.66
N ASP A 225 15.07 -11.40 14.98
CA ASP A 225 16.00 -10.41 15.46
C ASP A 225 16.45 -10.73 16.90
N LEU A 226 17.75 -10.66 17.18
CA LEU A 226 18.37 -11.05 18.45
C LEU A 226 18.19 -10.03 19.59
N ASN A 227 17.44 -8.94 19.37
CA ASN A 227 17.45 -7.76 20.22
C ASN A 227 16.52 -7.82 21.47
N GLY A 228 15.99 -8.99 21.85
CA GLY A 228 14.95 -9.09 22.90
C GLY A 228 15.12 -10.17 23.99
N ILE A 229 16.23 -10.91 24.03
CA ILE A 229 16.42 -12.01 25.02
C ILE A 229 16.96 -11.46 26.34
N ASN A 230 16.28 -11.80 27.43
CA ASN A 230 16.66 -11.42 28.79
C ASN A 230 16.37 -12.57 29.78
N LYS A 231 16.76 -12.43 31.06
CA LYS A 231 16.52 -13.43 32.11
C LYS A 231 15.05 -13.87 32.21
N GLN A 232 14.13 -12.95 31.93
CA GLN A 232 12.70 -13.20 31.97
C GLN A 232 12.22 -14.20 30.88
N THR A 233 13.00 -14.35 29.80
CA THR A 233 12.79 -15.39 28.77
C THR A 233 13.09 -16.78 29.31
N PHE A 234 14.12 -16.91 30.16
CA PHE A 234 14.47 -18.18 30.80
C PHE A 234 13.47 -18.58 31.89
N ASP A 235 12.92 -17.60 32.61
CA ASP A 235 11.83 -17.86 33.56
C ASP A 235 10.58 -18.42 32.87
N ASP A 236 10.26 -17.94 31.67
CA ASP A 236 9.13 -18.46 30.87
C ASP A 236 9.38 -19.86 30.36
N LEU A 237 10.58 -20.09 29.82
CA LEU A 237 10.98 -21.41 29.38
C LEU A 237 10.88 -22.39 30.55
N ARG A 238 11.34 -21.99 31.74
CA ARG A 238 11.23 -22.80 32.96
C ARG A 238 9.78 -23.08 33.34
N ALA A 239 8.92 -22.06 33.37
CA ALA A 239 7.51 -22.23 33.73
C ALA A 239 6.79 -23.20 32.79
N VAL A 240 7.08 -23.14 31.49
CA VAL A 240 6.47 -23.99 30.47
C VAL A 240 7.03 -25.40 30.50
N MET A 241 8.35 -25.54 30.59
CA MET A 241 9.02 -26.84 30.57
C MET A 241 8.63 -27.69 31.80
N TRP A 242 8.40 -27.06 32.96
CA TRP A 242 7.99 -27.76 34.18
C TRP A 242 6.48 -28.04 34.27
N HIS A 243 5.68 -27.63 33.29
CA HIS A 243 4.28 -28.00 33.26
C HIS A 243 4.14 -29.53 33.11
N PRO A 244 3.25 -30.22 33.86
CA PRO A 244 3.18 -31.70 33.88
C PRO A 244 3.09 -32.36 32.49
N ALA A 245 2.37 -31.73 31.56
CA ALA A 245 2.23 -32.22 30.19
C ALA A 245 3.54 -32.16 29.38
N VAL A 246 4.38 -31.15 29.61
CA VAL A 246 5.67 -30.98 28.93
C VAL A 246 6.75 -31.78 29.67
N LEU A 247 6.74 -31.77 31.00
CA LEU A 247 7.67 -32.55 31.82
C LEU A 247 7.59 -34.06 31.54
N ALA A 248 6.42 -34.56 31.13
CA ALA A 248 6.24 -35.94 30.68
C ALA A 248 7.09 -36.30 29.45
N ASP A 249 7.55 -35.31 28.65
CA ASP A 249 8.48 -35.51 27.53
C ASP A 249 9.93 -35.76 28.01
N ALA A 250 10.25 -35.45 29.28
CA ALA A 250 11.56 -35.70 29.90
C ALA A 250 11.68 -37.08 30.58
N GLU A 251 10.59 -37.84 30.69
CA GLU A 251 10.58 -39.12 31.39
C GLU A 251 11.41 -40.20 30.65
N PRO A 252 12.33 -40.90 31.34
CA PRO A 252 13.10 -41.97 30.73
C PRO A 252 12.21 -43.18 30.41
N GLY A 253 11.97 -43.41 29.12
CA GLY A 253 11.20 -44.55 28.63
C GLY A 253 11.41 -44.80 27.14
N CYS A 254 11.35 -46.08 26.72
CA CYS A 254 11.39 -46.45 25.30
C CYS A 254 10.24 -45.75 24.56
N ASN A 255 10.56 -44.98 23.51
CA ASN A 255 9.69 -44.10 22.69
C ASN A 255 9.62 -42.62 23.08
N LYS A 256 10.14 -42.19 24.24
CA LYS A 256 10.18 -40.76 24.61
C LYS A 256 11.55 -40.10 24.43
N TYR A 257 12.60 -40.89 24.21
CA TYR A 257 13.97 -40.40 23.98
C TYR A 257 14.08 -39.36 22.85
N SER A 258 13.27 -39.50 21.79
CA SER A 258 13.24 -38.53 20.68
C SER A 258 12.68 -37.17 21.10
N LEU A 259 11.71 -37.14 22.02
CA LEU A 259 11.10 -35.91 22.54
C LEU A 259 12.04 -35.20 23.52
N TRP A 260 12.68 -35.97 24.40
CA TRP A 260 13.75 -35.48 25.27
C TRP A 260 14.87 -34.86 24.43
N ALA A 261 15.42 -35.59 23.45
CA ALA A 261 16.47 -35.09 22.56
C ALA A 261 16.04 -33.84 21.74
N ALA A 262 14.79 -33.78 21.30
CA ALA A 262 14.26 -32.62 20.57
C ALA A 262 14.22 -31.36 21.45
N MET A 263 13.89 -31.49 22.74
CA MET A 263 13.94 -30.38 23.69
C MET A 263 15.37 -29.86 23.87
N GLY A 264 16.35 -30.76 23.94
CA GLY A 264 17.77 -30.40 23.95
C GLY A 264 18.21 -29.65 22.69
N ASN A 265 17.76 -30.08 21.50
CA ASN A 265 18.05 -29.38 20.24
C ASN A 265 17.46 -27.95 20.19
N ARG A 266 16.28 -27.74 20.79
CA ARG A 266 15.64 -26.42 20.87
C ARG A 266 16.43 -25.45 21.76
N LEU A 267 16.94 -25.93 22.90
CA LEU A 267 17.77 -25.14 23.81
C LEU A 267 19.19 -24.94 23.28
N ALA A 268 19.71 -25.86 22.45
CA ALA A 268 21.01 -25.73 21.81
C ALA A 268 21.14 -24.49 20.89
N TRP A 269 20.03 -23.79 20.63
CA TRP A 269 20.02 -22.50 19.96
C TRP A 269 20.82 -21.43 20.72
N PHE A 270 20.94 -21.55 22.05
CA PHE A 270 21.74 -20.63 22.87
C PHE A 270 23.24 -20.98 22.91
N LYS A 271 23.69 -22.07 22.27
CA LYS A 271 25.12 -22.42 22.23
C LYS A 271 25.91 -21.35 21.47
N GLY A 272 27.05 -20.95 22.02
CA GLY A 272 27.89 -19.86 21.51
C GLY A 272 27.37 -18.46 21.82
N THR A 273 26.35 -18.31 22.67
CA THR A 273 25.81 -17.01 23.11
C THR A 273 26.11 -16.76 24.59
N ASP A 274 25.95 -15.50 25.04
CA ASP A 274 26.09 -15.14 26.47
C ASP A 274 25.12 -15.88 27.40
N TRP A 275 24.08 -16.51 26.84
CA TRP A 275 23.05 -17.25 27.57
C TRP A 275 23.24 -18.77 27.54
N GLU A 276 24.34 -19.28 26.95
CA GLU A 276 24.60 -20.71 26.81
C GLU A 276 24.57 -21.46 28.14
N GLU A 277 25.23 -20.91 29.17
CA GLU A 277 25.33 -21.57 30.48
C GLU A 277 23.97 -21.67 31.17
N GLU A 278 23.12 -20.65 31.01
CA GLU A 278 21.78 -20.61 31.60
C GLU A 278 20.83 -21.60 30.88
N ALA A 279 20.96 -21.72 29.55
CA ALA A 279 20.25 -22.74 28.78
C ALA A 279 20.73 -24.17 29.09
N ARG A 280 22.04 -24.35 29.28
CA ARG A 280 22.65 -25.63 29.67
C ARG A 280 22.11 -26.08 31.02
N GLN A 281 22.09 -25.19 32.01
CA GLN A 281 21.56 -25.50 33.33
C GLN A 281 20.06 -25.82 33.29
N LEU A 282 19.27 -25.06 32.52
CA LEU A 282 17.84 -25.30 32.35
C LEU A 282 17.56 -26.70 31.75
N TRP A 283 18.36 -27.12 30.77
CA TRP A 283 18.28 -28.44 30.15
C TRP A 283 18.55 -29.59 31.14
N ILE A 284 19.59 -29.44 31.97
CA ILE A 284 19.98 -30.44 32.97
C ILE A 284 18.91 -30.54 34.06
N ASP A 285 18.49 -29.40 34.61
CA ASP A 285 17.47 -29.31 35.66
C ASP A 285 16.16 -29.97 35.20
N TRP A 286 15.76 -29.73 33.95
CA TRP A 286 14.53 -30.29 33.38
C TRP A 286 14.62 -31.80 33.18
N SER A 287 15.77 -32.29 32.74
CA SER A 287 16.02 -33.72 32.56
C SER A 287 15.97 -34.47 33.89
N ILE A 288 16.56 -33.90 34.95
CA ILE A 288 16.50 -34.45 36.32
C ILE A 288 15.05 -34.47 36.82
N ALA A 289 14.29 -33.41 36.59
CA ALA A 289 12.89 -33.33 37.00
C ALA A 289 12.00 -34.38 36.30
N GLY A 290 12.37 -34.82 35.09
CA GLY A 290 11.75 -35.94 34.38
C GLY A 290 12.16 -37.33 34.89
N GLY A 291 13.15 -37.42 35.77
CA GLY A 291 13.66 -38.68 36.33
C GLY A 291 14.97 -39.20 35.72
N ASP A 292 15.68 -38.39 34.93
CA ASP A 292 17.04 -38.69 34.45
C ASP A 292 18.10 -38.49 35.56
N ASP A 293 19.29 -39.08 35.40
CA ASP A 293 20.39 -38.97 36.37
C ASP A 293 21.21 -37.66 36.25
N GLY A 294 20.83 -36.78 35.32
CA GLY A 294 21.48 -35.49 35.03
C GLY A 294 22.81 -35.63 34.28
N LYS A 295 23.58 -36.69 34.59
CA LYS A 295 24.85 -37.01 33.93
C LYS A 295 24.69 -37.38 32.47
N SER A 296 23.52 -37.88 32.08
CA SER A 296 23.19 -38.18 30.68
C SER A 296 22.85 -36.91 29.90
N ALA A 297 22.14 -35.96 30.52
CA ALA A 297 21.88 -34.63 29.98
C ALA A 297 23.16 -33.80 29.79
N GLU A 298 24.04 -33.78 30.80
CA GLU A 298 25.35 -33.08 30.76
C GLU A 298 26.22 -33.60 29.61
N ARG A 299 26.47 -34.91 29.57
CA ARG A 299 27.27 -35.54 28.50
C ARG A 299 26.70 -35.26 27.12
N LYS A 300 25.38 -35.14 26.99
CA LYS A 300 24.73 -34.89 25.71
C LYS A 300 24.81 -33.43 25.27
N TRP A 301 24.70 -32.48 26.21
CA TRP A 301 24.94 -31.07 25.93
C TRP A 301 26.38 -30.84 25.47
N ASP A 302 27.34 -31.44 26.17
CA ASP A 302 28.78 -31.22 25.96
C ASP A 302 29.37 -32.05 24.78
N SER A 303 28.59 -32.91 24.12
CA SER A 303 29.08 -33.81 23.04
C SER A 303 28.83 -33.32 21.62
N ASP A 304 28.48 -32.05 21.42
CA ASP A 304 28.11 -31.43 20.12
C ASP A 304 26.98 -32.13 19.34
N GLN A 305 26.28 -33.08 19.96
CA GLN A 305 25.19 -33.84 19.33
C GLN A 305 23.86 -33.07 19.32
N LEU A 306 23.73 -32.02 20.13
CA LEU A 306 22.55 -31.15 20.12
C LEU A 306 22.83 -29.95 19.22
N THR A 307 22.08 -29.82 18.12
CA THR A 307 22.20 -28.72 17.16
C THR A 307 20.84 -28.06 16.93
N ALA A 308 20.87 -26.74 16.71
CA ALA A 308 19.69 -25.92 16.45
C ALA A 308 19.41 -25.70 14.95
N ASP A 309 19.99 -26.53 14.07
CA ASP A 309 20.01 -26.30 12.61
C ASP A 309 18.62 -26.19 11.96
N ARG A 310 17.58 -26.67 12.64
CA ARG A 310 16.18 -26.69 12.16
C ARG A 310 15.17 -26.29 13.23
N THR A 311 15.60 -25.76 14.38
CA THR A 311 14.71 -25.46 15.51
C THR A 311 15.28 -24.37 16.42
N GLY A 312 14.49 -23.85 17.34
CA GLY A 312 14.92 -22.81 18.28
C GLY A 312 14.10 -22.82 19.57
N TYR A 313 14.52 -22.03 20.56
CA TYR A 313 13.89 -22.03 21.89
C TYR A 313 12.38 -21.72 21.86
N GLN A 314 11.91 -20.97 20.86
CA GLN A 314 10.49 -20.65 20.68
C GLN A 314 9.62 -21.88 20.36
N ALA A 315 10.21 -22.92 19.76
CA ALA A 315 9.50 -24.18 19.51
C ALA A 315 9.10 -24.89 20.82
N ILE A 316 9.74 -24.55 21.94
CA ILE A 316 9.36 -25.01 23.28
C ILE A 316 7.96 -24.48 23.64
N PHE A 317 7.71 -23.19 23.38
CA PHE A 317 6.39 -22.58 23.56
C PHE A 317 5.35 -23.12 22.58
N ALA A 318 5.74 -23.42 21.34
CA ALA A 318 4.84 -24.03 20.36
C ALA A 318 4.43 -25.46 20.77
N ARG A 319 5.38 -26.26 21.25
CA ARG A 319 5.15 -27.61 21.80
C ARG A 319 4.22 -27.56 23.00
N ALA A 320 4.46 -26.63 23.91
CA ALA A 320 3.62 -26.42 25.08
C ALA A 320 2.18 -26.05 24.71
N LYS A 321 2.00 -25.16 23.72
CA LYS A 321 0.68 -24.78 23.20
C LYS A 321 -0.08 -25.98 22.60
N GLN A 322 0.61 -26.87 21.88
CA GLN A 322 -0.02 -28.10 21.35
C GLN A 322 -0.51 -29.04 22.46
N LEU A 323 0.17 -29.03 23.59
CA LEU A 323 -0.21 -29.78 24.79
C LEU A 323 -1.22 -29.04 25.67
N GLY A 324 -1.75 -27.91 25.19
CA GLY A 324 -2.75 -27.10 25.90
C GLY A 324 -2.19 -26.21 27.01
N VAL A 325 -0.87 -26.03 27.08
CA VAL A 325 -0.20 -25.19 28.07
C VAL A 325 -0.14 -23.74 27.57
N ALA A 326 -0.63 -22.81 28.38
CA ALA A 326 -0.57 -21.37 28.07
C ALA A 326 0.89 -20.89 28.07
N ASN A 327 1.21 -19.94 27.19
CA ASN A 327 2.55 -19.37 27.10
C ASN A 327 2.65 -18.13 28.01
N PRO A 328 3.44 -18.16 29.11
CA PRO A 328 3.53 -17.08 30.07
C PRO A 328 4.06 -15.76 29.47
N ALA A 329 4.84 -15.80 28.38
CA ALA A 329 5.26 -14.60 27.66
C ALA A 329 4.06 -13.82 27.08
N THR A 330 3.05 -14.56 26.63
CA THR A 330 1.80 -14.01 26.06
C THR A 330 0.91 -13.47 27.18
N GLU A 331 0.88 -14.14 28.33
CA GLU A 331 0.15 -13.67 29.52
C GLU A 331 0.80 -12.44 30.15
N ARG A 332 2.12 -12.28 30.08
CA ARG A 332 2.79 -11.06 30.57
C ARG A 332 2.65 -9.85 29.66
N GLN A 333 2.52 -10.05 28.35
CA GLN A 333 2.07 -8.97 27.47
C GLN A 333 0.64 -8.51 27.84
N CYS A 334 -0.20 -9.40 28.40
CA CYS A 334 -1.48 -9.02 29.01
C CYS A 334 -1.34 -8.42 30.43
N ASN A 335 -0.38 -8.89 31.24
CA ASN A 335 -0.29 -8.56 32.68
C ASN A 335 0.77 -7.49 33.04
N SER A 336 1.36 -6.78 32.07
CA SER A 336 2.28 -5.65 32.36
C SER A 336 1.56 -4.31 32.55
N VAL A 337 0.23 -4.32 32.64
CA VAL A 337 -0.57 -3.20 33.13
C VAL A 337 -0.70 -3.32 34.66
N ALA A 338 -0.60 -2.18 35.34
CA ALA A 338 -0.49 -1.99 36.79
C ALA A 338 -1.39 -2.87 37.69
N SER A 339 -0.94 -3.03 38.94
CA SER A 339 -1.57 -3.80 40.01
C SER A 339 -3.07 -3.50 40.22
N VAL A 340 -3.77 -4.55 40.63
CA VAL A 340 -5.23 -4.78 40.66
C VAL A 340 -6.03 -3.90 41.64
N ASP A 341 -5.46 -2.84 42.21
CA ASP A 341 -6.16 -2.02 43.21
C ASP A 341 -6.61 -0.62 42.74
N ASP A 342 -6.27 -0.18 41.51
CA ASP A 342 -6.54 1.22 41.09
C ASP A 342 -7.56 1.44 39.95
N PHE A 343 -8.17 0.42 39.33
CA PHE A 343 -9.19 0.64 38.29
C PHE A 343 -10.29 -0.42 38.28
N ASP A 344 -11.21 -0.32 39.24
CA ASP A 344 -12.56 -0.82 39.06
C ASP A 344 -13.17 -0.13 37.82
N GLU A 345 -13.60 -0.93 36.84
CA GLU A 345 -14.18 -0.55 35.53
C GLU A 345 -13.19 -0.36 34.36
N LEU A 346 -12.58 -1.45 33.89
CA LEU A 346 -12.15 -1.56 32.49
C LEU A 346 -13.15 -2.40 31.67
N PRO A 347 -13.46 -2.00 30.42
CA PRO A 347 -14.40 -2.71 29.55
C PRO A 347 -13.84 -4.07 29.09
N PRO A 348 -14.71 -5.04 28.74
CA PRO A 348 -14.33 -6.44 28.53
C PRO A 348 -13.35 -6.65 27.35
N GLU A 349 -12.48 -7.67 27.51
CA GLU A 349 -11.39 -8.07 26.59
C GLU A 349 -11.85 -8.66 25.24
N GLU A 350 -13.13 -9.01 25.09
CA GLU A 350 -13.73 -9.26 23.78
C GLU A 350 -14.46 -8.00 23.31
N PRO A 351 -14.24 -7.50 22.08
CA PRO A 351 -15.00 -6.37 21.58
C PRO A 351 -16.47 -6.75 21.61
N GLU A 352 -17.23 -6.17 22.56
CA GLU A 352 -18.66 -6.41 22.65
C GLU A 352 -19.25 -6.13 21.27
N LEU A 353 -19.97 -7.11 20.72
CA LEU A 353 -20.73 -6.89 19.49
C LEU A 353 -21.55 -5.62 19.66
N PRO A 354 -21.54 -4.69 18.69
CA PRO A 354 -22.17 -3.38 18.84
C PRO A 354 -23.61 -3.57 19.31
N LYS A 355 -23.88 -3.14 20.55
CA LYS A 355 -25.22 -3.22 21.14
C LYS A 355 -26.06 -2.07 20.59
N SER A 356 -27.23 -2.38 20.04
CA SER A 356 -28.22 -1.37 19.72
C SER A 356 -28.73 -0.73 21.01
N TRP A 357 -28.76 0.60 21.07
CA TRP A 357 -29.30 1.34 22.21
C TRP A 357 -30.70 1.85 21.85
N PRO A 358 -31.72 1.60 22.70
CA PRO A 358 -33.03 2.20 22.47
C PRO A 358 -32.96 3.72 22.67
N HIS A 359 -33.68 4.47 21.84
CA HIS A 359 -33.80 5.91 22.03
C HIS A 359 -34.62 6.20 23.30
N HIS A 360 -34.00 6.82 24.30
CA HIS A 360 -34.63 7.12 25.60
C HIS A 360 -35.28 8.52 25.69
N GLY A 361 -35.38 9.26 24.57
CA GLY A 361 -35.83 10.66 24.56
C GLY A 361 -34.69 11.67 24.74
N GLY A 362 -34.90 12.92 24.34
CA GLY A 362 -33.92 14.01 24.37
C GLY A 362 -33.16 14.22 23.06
N TYR A 363 -32.20 15.15 23.05
CA TYR A 363 -31.41 15.50 21.85
C TYR A 363 -30.11 14.68 21.68
N GLY A 364 -29.85 13.71 22.57
CA GLY A 364 -28.60 12.96 22.62
C GLY A 364 -27.42 13.76 23.20
N LYS A 365 -26.21 13.17 23.18
CA LYS A 365 -24.97 13.87 23.56
C LYS A 365 -24.40 14.58 22.33
N ALA A 366 -23.83 15.78 22.53
CA ALA A 366 -23.08 16.45 21.48
C ALA A 366 -21.92 15.55 21.00
N GLY A 367 -21.70 15.50 19.68
CA GLY A 367 -20.65 14.67 19.13
C GLY A 367 -19.25 15.14 19.55
N LYS A 368 -18.30 14.21 19.48
CA LYS A 368 -16.93 14.41 19.98
C LYS A 368 -16.06 15.07 18.91
N PHE A 369 -15.18 15.98 19.33
CA PHE A 369 -14.19 16.63 18.47
C PHE A 369 -12.78 16.47 19.03
N VAL A 370 -11.79 16.42 18.15
CA VAL A 370 -10.36 16.59 18.47
C VAL A 370 -9.98 18.06 18.45
N ILE A 371 -10.47 18.80 17.44
CA ILE A 371 -10.44 20.27 17.38
C ILE A 371 -11.88 20.76 17.30
N GLU A 372 -12.32 21.49 18.32
CA GLU A 372 -13.71 21.89 18.51
C GLU A 372 -14.33 22.51 17.26
N GLY A 373 -15.44 21.94 16.79
CA GLY A 373 -16.20 22.41 15.62
C GLY A 373 -15.57 22.13 14.25
N LEU A 374 -14.27 21.81 14.17
CA LEU A 374 -13.55 21.63 12.90
C LEU A 374 -13.17 20.17 12.63
N VAL A 375 -12.48 19.51 13.57
CA VAL A 375 -11.99 18.13 13.41
C VAL A 375 -12.80 17.22 14.34
N PRO A 376 -13.86 16.55 13.84
CA PRO A 376 -14.63 15.60 14.65
C PRO A 376 -13.81 14.36 14.98
N LEU A 377 -14.25 13.59 15.98
CA LEU A 377 -13.74 12.24 16.19
C LEU A 377 -14.32 11.32 15.10
N GLY A 378 -13.53 11.07 14.05
CA GLY A 378 -13.97 10.33 12.86
C GLY A 378 -12.98 10.44 11.71
N VAL A 379 -13.47 10.28 10.48
CA VAL A 379 -12.67 10.39 9.25
C VAL A 379 -12.84 11.77 8.63
N ILE A 380 -11.74 12.48 8.41
CA ILE A 380 -11.70 13.85 7.89
C ILE A 380 -10.93 13.87 6.57
N MET A 381 -11.49 14.51 5.55
CA MET A 381 -10.80 14.75 4.28
C MET A 381 -10.29 16.19 4.22
N PHE A 382 -9.00 16.37 3.99
CA PHE A 382 -8.39 17.67 3.68
C PHE A 382 -8.00 17.67 2.21
N TYR A 383 -8.58 18.54 1.39
CA TYR A 383 -8.29 18.51 -0.04
C TYR A 383 -8.06 19.88 -0.67
N GLY A 384 -7.37 19.88 -1.82
CA GLY A 384 -7.08 21.08 -2.58
C GLY A 384 -6.04 20.81 -3.66
N ILE A 385 -5.80 21.79 -4.53
CA ILE A 385 -4.80 21.70 -5.60
C ILE A 385 -3.42 21.40 -4.99
N SER A 386 -2.53 20.76 -5.77
CA SER A 386 -1.14 20.60 -5.35
C SER A 386 -0.51 21.96 -4.97
N SER A 387 0.38 21.95 -3.98
CA SER A 387 1.05 23.16 -3.48
C SER A 387 0.15 24.23 -2.83
N HIS A 388 -1.09 23.90 -2.46
CA HIS A 388 -1.99 24.77 -1.67
C HIS A 388 -1.78 24.67 -0.15
N PHE A 389 -0.54 24.41 0.30
CA PHE A 389 -0.16 24.41 1.72
C PHE A 389 -0.93 23.48 2.68
N LYS A 390 -1.55 22.40 2.17
CA LYS A 390 -2.27 21.39 2.99
C LYS A 390 -1.39 20.81 4.10
N SER A 391 -0.16 20.42 3.80
CA SER A 391 0.75 19.83 4.78
C SER A 391 1.11 20.82 5.90
N TYR A 392 1.28 22.12 5.60
CA TYR A 392 1.54 23.15 6.63
C TYR A 392 0.35 23.34 7.58
N LEU A 393 -0.88 23.37 7.05
CA LEU A 393 -2.10 23.38 7.86
C LEU A 393 -2.15 22.18 8.82
N ILE A 394 -1.91 20.99 8.28
CA ILE A 394 -1.97 19.74 9.01
C ILE A 394 -0.91 19.70 10.10
N ILE A 395 0.34 20.02 9.76
CA ILE A 395 1.45 20.05 10.72
C ILE A 395 1.13 21.02 11.86
N SER A 396 0.60 22.21 11.57
CA SER A 396 0.18 23.16 12.61
C SER A 396 -0.89 22.59 13.55
N MET A 397 -1.91 21.90 13.02
CA MET A 397 -2.90 21.20 13.84
C MET A 397 -2.27 20.12 14.72
N LEU A 398 -1.45 19.26 14.13
CA LEU A 398 -0.82 18.13 14.81
C LEU A 398 0.18 18.58 15.89
N CYS A 399 1.00 19.60 15.61
CA CYS A 399 1.94 20.15 16.58
C CYS A 399 1.21 20.73 17.81
N ARG A 400 0.11 21.48 17.62
CA ARG A 400 -0.72 21.95 18.75
C ARG A 400 -1.30 20.80 19.57
N LEU A 401 -1.78 19.73 18.91
CA LEU A 401 -2.29 18.53 19.58
C LEU A 401 -1.20 17.82 20.40
N ALA A 402 -0.02 17.63 19.79
CA ALA A 402 1.14 16.99 20.41
C ALA A 402 1.68 17.78 21.60
N MET A 403 1.71 19.11 21.51
CA MET A 403 2.15 19.96 22.61
C MET A 403 1.18 19.96 23.80
N LYS A 404 -0.03 19.39 23.65
CA LYS A 404 -1.09 19.33 24.67
C LYS A 404 -1.41 20.69 25.32
N THR A 405 -0.99 21.77 24.68
CA THR A 405 -1.04 23.14 25.17
C THR A 405 -1.46 24.00 23.99
N HIS A 406 -2.17 25.08 24.29
CA HIS A 406 -2.84 25.97 23.34
C HIS A 406 -4.15 25.47 22.71
N ARG A 407 -4.91 26.46 22.22
CA ARG A 407 -6.04 26.33 21.31
C ARG A 407 -5.51 26.34 19.89
N TRP A 408 -6.20 25.68 18.95
CA TRP A 408 -5.91 25.86 17.52
C TRP A 408 -6.92 26.85 16.94
N ALA A 409 -6.47 27.99 16.41
CA ALA A 409 -7.36 29.04 15.88
C ALA A 409 -8.50 29.43 16.83
N GLY A 410 -8.18 29.58 18.11
CA GLY A 410 -9.12 29.91 19.18
C GLY A 410 -10.08 28.79 19.59
N ARG A 411 -9.96 27.58 19.01
CA ARG A 411 -10.78 26.40 19.31
C ARG A 411 -10.11 25.51 20.34
N ASN A 412 -10.90 24.93 21.25
CA ASN A 412 -10.36 23.99 22.22
C ASN A 412 -9.93 22.70 21.51
N ILE A 413 -8.86 22.10 22.00
CA ILE A 413 -8.30 20.87 21.45
C ILE A 413 -8.26 19.78 22.52
N ARG A 414 -8.30 18.52 22.07
CA ARG A 414 -7.99 17.36 22.91
C ARG A 414 -6.56 16.92 22.57
N GLY A 415 -5.60 17.35 23.38
CA GLY A 415 -4.19 17.04 23.19
C GLY A 415 -3.82 15.57 23.47
N GLY A 416 -2.70 15.14 22.91
CA GLY A 416 -2.15 13.79 23.00
C GLY A 416 -1.21 13.49 21.83
N ALA A 417 -0.79 12.23 21.69
CA ALA A 417 0.11 11.83 20.60
C ALA A 417 -0.54 12.00 19.22
N VAL A 418 0.30 12.24 18.20
CA VAL A 418 -0.13 12.36 16.81
C VAL A 418 0.82 11.60 15.90
N LEU A 419 0.28 11.08 14.79
CA LEU A 419 1.04 10.31 13.81
C LEU A 419 0.82 10.86 12.41
N TYR A 420 1.90 11.23 11.74
CA TYR A 420 1.92 11.67 10.35
C TYR A 420 2.49 10.57 9.45
N VAL A 421 1.64 9.97 8.61
CA VAL A 421 2.05 9.00 7.59
C VAL A 421 2.39 9.75 6.31
N ALA A 422 3.69 9.88 6.04
CA ALA A 422 4.24 10.60 4.90
C ALA A 422 4.42 9.64 3.71
N ALA A 423 3.34 9.40 2.97
CA ALA A 423 3.32 8.48 1.83
C ALA A 423 4.11 9.01 0.62
N GLU A 424 4.25 10.33 0.48
CA GLU A 424 5.06 10.99 -0.57
C GLU A 424 6.57 11.04 -0.24
N GLY A 425 6.97 10.56 0.94
CA GLY A 425 8.34 10.64 1.46
C GLY A 425 8.44 11.52 2.71
N GLY A 426 9.19 11.05 3.71
CA GLY A 426 9.24 11.67 5.05
C GLY A 426 10.21 12.85 5.22
N SER A 427 11.11 13.10 4.26
CA SER A 427 12.22 14.06 4.41
C SER A 427 11.76 15.51 4.60
N SER A 428 10.58 15.89 4.10
CA SER A 428 10.07 17.26 4.18
C SER A 428 9.21 17.55 5.41
N VAL A 429 8.80 16.52 6.18
CA VAL A 429 7.88 16.72 7.31
C VAL A 429 8.62 17.25 8.54
N MET A 430 9.75 16.63 8.89
CA MET A 430 10.50 17.00 10.10
C MET A 430 11.07 18.43 10.06
N PRO A 431 11.63 18.93 8.93
CA PRO A 431 12.04 20.34 8.84
C PRO A 431 10.90 21.33 9.08
N ARG A 432 9.68 21.03 8.59
CA ARG A 432 8.49 21.86 8.81
C ARG A 432 8.02 21.83 10.27
N VAL A 433 8.11 20.67 10.93
CA VAL A 433 7.85 20.56 12.37
C VAL A 433 8.88 21.36 13.16
N GLY A 434 10.16 21.32 12.76
CA GLY A 434 11.24 22.13 13.32
C GLY A 434 10.94 23.63 13.21
N ALA A 435 10.66 24.12 12.00
CA ALA A 435 10.32 25.53 11.78
C ALA A 435 9.08 25.99 12.58
N TRP A 436 8.08 25.11 12.75
CA TRP A 436 6.95 25.38 13.63
C TRP A 436 7.37 25.44 15.11
N ALA A 437 8.24 24.54 15.56
CA ALA A 437 8.76 24.50 16.91
C ALA A 437 9.64 25.70 17.24
N ASP A 438 10.46 26.17 16.31
CA ASP A 438 11.25 27.39 16.46
C ASP A 438 10.34 28.60 16.73
N LYS A 439 9.25 28.71 15.96
CA LYS A 439 8.32 29.83 16.09
C LYS A 439 7.42 29.76 17.32
N TYR A 440 6.96 28.56 17.71
CA TYR A 440 5.89 28.40 18.71
C TYR A 440 6.26 27.59 19.95
N ASN A 441 7.47 27.02 20.00
CA ASN A 441 7.94 26.16 21.09
C ASN A 441 9.41 26.43 21.49
N ASP A 442 9.93 27.63 21.23
CA ASP A 442 11.31 28.02 21.52
C ASP A 442 12.37 27.06 20.94
N GLY A 443 12.08 26.45 19.79
CA GLY A 443 12.95 25.45 19.14
C GLY A 443 13.02 24.10 19.85
N LYS A 444 12.22 23.88 20.89
CA LYS A 444 12.21 22.59 21.61
C LYS A 444 11.52 21.51 20.77
N PRO A 445 11.96 20.24 20.88
CA PRO A 445 11.32 19.12 20.20
C PRO A 445 9.83 18.99 20.53
N VAL A 446 9.04 18.56 19.53
CA VAL A 446 7.63 18.20 19.71
C VAL A 446 7.54 16.70 19.97
N GLU A 447 7.76 16.29 21.22
CA GLU A 447 8.01 14.88 21.61
C GLU A 447 6.88 13.90 21.27
N LEU A 448 5.64 14.38 21.20
CA LEU A 448 4.45 13.57 20.91
C LEU A 448 4.07 13.55 19.41
N PHE A 449 4.92 14.11 18.54
CA PHE A 449 4.75 14.09 17.10
C PHE A 449 5.55 12.95 16.49
N TYR A 450 4.86 11.96 15.93
CA TYR A 450 5.47 10.81 15.27
C TYR A 450 5.31 10.90 13.75
N THR A 451 6.32 10.46 13.02
CA THR A 451 6.26 10.32 11.55
C THR A 451 6.46 8.87 11.14
N TYR A 452 5.69 8.43 10.15
CA TYR A 452 5.83 7.13 9.51
C TYR A 452 6.11 7.34 8.02
N ALA A 453 7.32 7.02 7.57
CA ALA A 453 7.82 7.37 6.23
C ALA A 453 7.44 6.36 5.14
N HIS A 454 6.40 5.55 5.35
CA HIS A 454 5.93 4.57 4.38
C HIS A 454 4.43 4.75 4.13
N PRO A 455 3.96 4.59 2.88
CA PRO A 455 2.53 4.59 2.56
C PRO A 455 1.82 3.46 3.31
N VAL A 456 0.60 3.73 3.75
CA VAL A 456 -0.28 2.75 4.40
C VAL A 456 -1.61 2.71 3.66
N ASP A 457 -1.92 1.56 3.08
CA ASP A 457 -3.19 1.28 2.41
C ASP A 457 -4.22 0.73 3.39
N LEU A 458 -5.16 1.60 3.78
CA LEU A 458 -6.22 1.25 4.74
C LEU A 458 -7.27 0.29 4.16
N SER A 459 -7.32 0.10 2.84
CA SER A 459 -8.18 -0.93 2.23
C SER A 459 -7.66 -2.35 2.48
N VAL A 460 -6.36 -2.49 2.77
CA VAL A 460 -5.69 -3.77 3.03
C VAL A 460 -5.72 -4.06 4.53
N LYS A 461 -6.48 -5.10 4.92
CA LYS A 461 -6.67 -5.48 6.33
C LYS A 461 -5.35 -5.59 7.10
N ALA A 462 -4.32 -6.22 6.53
CA ALA A 462 -3.04 -6.41 7.20
C ALA A 462 -2.28 -5.09 7.46
N GLN A 463 -2.40 -4.11 6.56
CA GLN A 463 -1.76 -2.80 6.73
C GLN A 463 -2.52 -1.93 7.73
N ALA A 464 -3.86 -1.95 7.69
CA ALA A 464 -4.69 -1.33 8.73
C ALA A 464 -4.41 -1.96 10.11
N ASP A 465 -4.28 -3.29 10.20
CA ASP A 465 -3.89 -3.99 11.43
C ASP A 465 -2.50 -3.56 11.91
N GLY A 466 -1.55 -3.37 11.00
CA GLY A 466 -0.21 -2.85 11.30
C GLY A 466 -0.24 -1.43 11.86
N LEU A 467 -1.01 -0.54 11.24
CA LEU A 467 -1.17 0.84 11.70
C LEU A 467 -1.83 0.90 13.09
N ILE A 468 -2.88 0.09 13.33
CA ILE A 468 -3.54 0.02 14.64
C ILE A 468 -2.55 -0.45 15.72
N LYS A 469 -1.70 -1.43 15.41
CA LYS A 469 -0.65 -1.88 16.34
C LYS A 469 0.36 -0.78 16.62
N GLU A 470 0.77 -0.04 15.59
CA GLU A 470 1.71 1.06 15.76
C GLU A 470 1.13 2.19 16.60
N ILE A 471 -0.13 2.55 16.37
CA ILE A 471 -0.87 3.52 17.21
C ILE A 471 -0.86 3.07 18.67
N LYS A 472 -1.25 1.81 18.94
CA LYS A 472 -1.26 1.26 20.31
C LYS A 472 0.15 1.21 20.94
N ARG A 473 1.18 0.96 20.13
CA ARG A 473 2.58 1.00 20.58
C ARG A 473 2.97 2.41 21.01
N ILE A 474 2.61 3.44 20.24
CA ILE A 474 2.87 4.84 20.58
C ILE A 474 2.13 5.23 21.87
N GLU A 475 0.86 4.85 22.01
CA GLU A 475 0.08 5.12 23.21
C GLU A 475 0.69 4.46 24.46
N MET A 476 1.10 3.19 24.35
CA MET A 476 1.78 2.48 25.44
C MET A 476 3.13 3.10 25.78
N HIS A 477 3.90 3.51 24.77
CA HIS A 477 5.24 4.09 24.96
C HIS A 477 5.19 5.48 25.59
N THR A 478 4.22 6.31 25.20
CA THR A 478 4.09 7.70 25.66
C THR A 478 3.22 7.84 26.91
N GLY A 479 2.34 6.87 27.18
CA GLY A 479 1.28 6.99 28.20
C GLY A 479 0.17 7.97 27.82
N GLU A 480 0.18 8.48 26.58
CA GLU A 480 -0.77 9.48 26.09
C GLU A 480 -1.62 8.88 24.95
N PRO A 481 -2.94 9.18 24.90
CA PRO A 481 -3.79 8.70 23.82
C PRO A 481 -3.41 9.35 22.49
N LEU A 482 -3.48 8.58 21.41
CA LEU A 482 -3.25 9.11 20.06
C LEU A 482 -4.52 9.81 19.59
N ARG A 483 -4.42 11.10 19.31
CA ARG A 483 -5.58 11.95 19.01
C ARG A 483 -5.90 12.01 17.55
N MET A 484 -4.88 12.02 16.70
CA MET A 484 -5.03 12.12 15.27
C MET A 484 -3.90 11.40 14.55
N VAL A 485 -4.27 10.57 13.58
CA VAL A 485 -3.37 10.02 12.56
C VAL A 485 -3.71 10.68 11.23
N VAL A 486 -2.69 11.09 10.47
CA VAL A 486 -2.86 11.71 9.15
C VAL A 486 -2.19 10.88 8.09
N ILE A 487 -2.91 10.62 7.00
CA ILE A 487 -2.44 9.91 5.82
C ILE A 487 -2.24 10.93 4.69
N ASP A 488 -0.98 11.24 4.35
CA ASP A 488 -0.63 12.24 3.34
C ASP A 488 0.20 11.60 2.20
N THR A 489 -0.35 11.32 1.01
CA THR A 489 -1.72 11.57 0.49
C THR A 489 -2.50 10.28 0.21
N LEU A 490 -3.83 10.38 0.07
CA LEU A 490 -4.72 9.29 -0.34
C LEU A 490 -4.20 8.59 -1.61
N SER A 491 -3.78 9.35 -2.62
CA SER A 491 -3.32 8.80 -3.90
C SER A 491 -2.05 7.96 -3.79
N GLN A 492 -1.15 8.27 -2.85
CA GLN A 492 0.03 7.45 -2.61
C GLN A 492 -0.25 6.27 -1.67
N SER A 493 -1.25 6.42 -0.79
CA SER A 493 -1.66 5.38 0.15
C SER A 493 -2.61 4.33 -0.45
N MET A 494 -3.36 4.64 -1.52
CA MET A 494 -4.17 3.65 -2.25
C MET A 494 -3.28 2.83 -3.20
N MET A 495 -2.49 1.91 -2.63
CA MET A 495 -1.52 1.10 -3.38
C MET A 495 -2.17 -0.07 -4.13
N GLN A 496 -3.23 -0.67 -3.57
CA GLN A 496 -3.92 -1.84 -4.13
C GLN A 496 -5.33 -1.51 -4.69
N GLY A 497 -5.73 -0.24 -4.67
CA GLY A 497 -7.06 0.20 -5.09
C GLY A 497 -7.02 1.44 -5.97
N GLU A 498 -8.07 1.66 -6.76
CA GLU A 498 -8.14 2.81 -7.65
C GLU A 498 -8.92 3.98 -7.04
N GLU A 499 -8.33 5.18 -7.04
CA GLU A 499 -8.91 6.41 -6.49
C GLU A 499 -10.25 6.82 -7.17
N ASN A 500 -10.47 6.39 -8.41
CA ASN A 500 -11.71 6.64 -9.15
C ASN A 500 -12.77 5.55 -8.88
N ASN A 501 -12.37 4.37 -8.43
CA ASN A 501 -13.27 3.27 -8.19
C ASN A 501 -14.00 3.47 -6.85
N ALA A 502 -15.32 3.63 -6.91
CA ALA A 502 -16.15 3.90 -5.74
C ALA A 502 -16.07 2.78 -4.67
N SER A 503 -15.92 1.52 -5.10
CA SER A 503 -15.80 0.39 -4.19
C SER A 503 -14.47 0.42 -3.44
N ASP A 504 -13.35 0.71 -4.12
CA ASP A 504 -12.04 0.72 -3.47
C ASP A 504 -11.86 1.91 -2.54
N VAL A 505 -12.33 3.09 -2.96
CA VAL A 505 -12.43 4.25 -2.06
C VAL A 505 -13.30 3.93 -0.85
N ALA A 506 -14.44 3.24 -1.03
CA ALA A 506 -15.28 2.83 0.10
C ALA A 506 -14.57 1.85 1.04
N LYS A 507 -13.80 0.88 0.53
CA LYS A 507 -12.98 -0.02 1.36
C LYS A 507 -11.92 0.75 2.14
N PHE A 508 -11.22 1.68 1.51
CA PHE A 508 -10.23 2.52 2.17
C PHE A 508 -10.86 3.35 3.30
N MET A 509 -12.00 3.99 3.03
CA MET A 509 -12.75 4.76 4.03
C MET A 509 -13.30 3.89 5.16
N ALA A 510 -13.70 2.65 4.86
CA ALA A 510 -14.09 1.67 5.88
C ALA A 510 -12.90 1.27 6.76
N GLY A 511 -11.71 1.10 6.18
CA GLY A 511 -10.46 0.91 6.90
C GLY A 511 -10.12 2.08 7.82
N ALA A 512 -10.24 3.32 7.34
CA ALA A 512 -10.08 4.52 8.16
C ALA A 512 -11.09 4.57 9.31
N THR A 513 -12.36 4.26 9.04
CA THR A 513 -13.40 4.16 10.07
C THR A 513 -13.05 3.11 11.13
N ARG A 514 -12.52 1.97 10.70
CA ARG A 514 -12.05 0.90 11.59
C ARG A 514 -10.92 1.37 12.50
N VAL A 515 -9.91 2.05 11.94
CA VAL A 515 -8.82 2.66 12.74
C VAL A 515 -9.39 3.61 13.80
N CYS A 516 -10.32 4.49 13.43
CA CYS A 516 -11.00 5.37 14.39
C CYS A 516 -11.69 4.57 15.51
N SER A 517 -12.43 3.52 15.16
CA SER A 517 -13.21 2.74 16.12
C SER A 517 -12.36 1.90 17.08
N GLU A 518 -11.22 1.36 16.61
CA GLU A 518 -10.35 0.48 17.41
C GLU A 518 -9.30 1.23 18.24
N THR A 519 -9.01 2.48 17.88
CA THR A 519 -7.98 3.29 18.55
C THR A 519 -8.55 4.50 19.29
N GLY A 520 -9.75 4.96 18.94
CA GLY A 520 -10.29 6.21 19.47
C GLY A 520 -9.57 7.47 18.97
N SER A 521 -8.70 7.34 17.96
CA SER A 521 -8.06 8.45 17.24
C SER A 521 -8.92 8.94 16.06
N SER A 522 -8.70 10.17 15.60
CA SER A 522 -9.28 10.64 14.33
C SER A 522 -8.33 10.35 13.18
N VAL A 523 -8.88 10.05 12.00
CA VAL A 523 -8.09 9.81 10.78
C VAL A 523 -8.27 10.97 9.82
N GLY A 524 -7.22 11.76 9.63
CA GLY A 524 -7.15 12.78 8.58
C GLY A 524 -6.57 12.20 7.30
N ILE A 525 -7.19 12.44 6.16
CA ILE A 525 -6.73 11.97 4.85
C ILE A 525 -6.52 13.18 3.96
N VAL A 526 -5.31 13.32 3.42
CA VAL A 526 -4.97 14.41 2.51
C VAL A 526 -5.27 13.99 1.08
N HIS A 527 -5.94 14.87 0.34
CA HIS A 527 -6.38 14.59 -1.01
C HIS A 527 -6.12 15.73 -1.98
N HIS A 528 -6.08 15.40 -3.27
CA HIS A 528 -6.00 16.38 -4.35
C HIS A 528 -7.40 16.72 -4.87
N SER A 529 -7.56 17.93 -5.39
CA SER A 529 -8.75 18.31 -6.17
C SER A 529 -8.69 17.70 -7.57
N GLY A 530 -9.86 17.53 -8.21
CA GLY A 530 -9.93 17.10 -9.60
C GLY A 530 -9.32 18.10 -10.58
N LYS A 531 -9.25 17.74 -11.87
CA LYS A 531 -8.79 18.64 -12.96
C LYS A 531 -9.58 19.95 -13.02
N ASP A 532 -10.83 19.91 -12.58
CA ASP A 532 -11.69 21.07 -12.39
C ASP A 532 -11.91 21.25 -10.89
N SER A 533 -11.23 22.24 -10.29
CA SER A 533 -11.28 22.50 -8.85
C SER A 533 -12.68 22.88 -8.38
N SER A 534 -13.53 23.41 -9.26
CA SER A 534 -14.92 23.74 -8.97
C SER A 534 -15.80 22.51 -8.75
N LYS A 535 -15.35 21.33 -9.21
CA LYS A 535 -16.04 20.04 -9.03
C LYS A 535 -15.63 19.32 -7.74
N GLY A 536 -14.74 19.91 -6.95
CA GLY A 536 -14.34 19.40 -5.65
C GLY A 536 -13.21 18.38 -5.68
N MET A 537 -13.30 17.39 -4.78
CA MET A 537 -12.29 16.33 -4.59
C MET A 537 -12.07 15.51 -5.87
N ARG A 538 -10.83 15.06 -6.11
CA ARG A 538 -10.51 14.12 -7.19
C ARG A 538 -11.12 12.74 -6.89
N GLY A 539 -11.47 12.00 -7.94
CA GLY A 539 -11.90 10.61 -7.83
C GLY A 539 -13.38 10.45 -7.46
N SER A 540 -13.71 9.36 -6.77
CA SER A 540 -15.09 8.98 -6.50
C SER A 540 -15.79 9.87 -5.45
N SER A 541 -17.06 10.21 -5.69
CA SER A 541 -17.93 10.86 -4.70
C SER A 541 -18.14 10.03 -3.42
N ALA A 542 -17.76 8.75 -3.43
CA ALA A 542 -17.76 7.88 -2.26
C ALA A 542 -16.89 8.40 -1.11
N ALA A 543 -15.75 9.05 -1.40
CA ALA A 543 -14.90 9.66 -0.36
C ALA A 543 -15.66 10.77 0.38
N PHE A 544 -16.28 11.68 -0.37
CA PHE A 544 -17.09 12.76 0.19
C PHE A 544 -18.28 12.22 0.98
N ALA A 545 -18.97 11.18 0.49
CA ALA A 545 -20.12 10.59 1.17
C ALA A 545 -19.75 9.91 2.50
N ASN A 546 -18.63 9.19 2.54
CA ASN A 546 -18.22 8.41 3.71
C ASN A 546 -17.51 9.23 4.78
N ALA A 547 -16.88 10.36 4.44
CA ALA A 547 -16.21 11.24 5.41
C ALA A 547 -17.17 11.85 6.44
N ASP A 548 -16.69 12.06 7.67
CA ASP A 548 -17.41 12.79 8.72
C ASP A 548 -17.26 14.31 8.54
N ALA A 549 -16.09 14.76 8.09
CA ALA A 549 -15.82 16.16 7.75
C ALA A 549 -15.04 16.28 6.44
N VAL A 550 -15.30 17.33 5.68
CA VAL A 550 -14.56 17.64 4.44
C VAL A 550 -14.15 19.11 4.46
N ILE A 551 -12.85 19.36 4.41
CA ILE A 551 -12.24 20.68 4.46
C ILE A 551 -11.45 20.91 3.18
N ARG A 552 -11.88 21.90 2.38
CA ARG A 552 -11.15 22.37 1.21
C ARG A 552 -10.15 23.45 1.62
N VAL A 553 -8.93 23.32 1.12
CA VAL A 553 -7.82 24.26 1.34
C VAL A 553 -7.53 24.97 0.03
N GLU A 554 -7.67 26.30 0.05
CA GLU A 554 -7.48 27.16 -1.11
C GLU A 554 -6.39 28.17 -0.80
N ARG A 555 -5.29 28.14 -1.55
CA ARG A 555 -4.18 29.08 -1.36
C ARG A 555 -4.46 30.37 -2.12
N ILE A 556 -4.19 31.50 -1.46
CA ILE A 556 -4.25 32.85 -2.00
C ILE A 556 -2.97 33.56 -1.56
N GLY A 557 -2.01 33.70 -2.48
CA GLY A 557 -0.68 34.25 -2.17
C GLY A 557 0.04 33.47 -1.07
N ASP A 558 0.34 34.15 0.03
CA ASP A 558 0.96 33.60 1.24
C ASP A 558 -0.06 33.19 2.32
N ALA A 559 -1.33 33.12 1.95
CA ALA A 559 -2.42 32.73 2.84
C ALA A 559 -3.20 31.53 2.28
N VAL A 560 -4.05 30.95 3.13
CA VAL A 560 -5.02 29.94 2.72
C VAL A 560 -6.40 30.23 3.31
N ASN A 561 -7.44 29.99 2.53
CA ASN A 561 -8.80 29.84 3.02
C ASN A 561 -9.08 28.37 3.34
N LEU A 562 -9.69 28.14 4.50
CA LEU A 562 -10.27 26.85 4.86
C LEU A 562 -11.78 26.92 4.69
N ILE A 563 -12.31 26.14 3.74
CA ILE A 563 -13.74 26.02 3.49
C ILE A 563 -14.20 24.67 4.05
N ASN A 564 -15.09 24.70 5.04
CA ASN A 564 -15.72 23.48 5.55
C ASN A 564 -16.95 23.16 4.67
N GLU A 565 -16.85 22.12 3.85
CA GLU A 565 -17.91 21.77 2.88
C GLU A 565 -18.88 20.73 3.43
N LYS A 566 -18.42 19.93 4.39
CA LYS A 566 -19.24 18.90 5.03
C LYS A 566 -18.88 18.80 6.49
N GLN A 567 -19.91 18.78 7.32
CA GLN A 567 -19.79 18.45 8.72
C GLN A 567 -20.95 17.53 9.14
N ARG A 568 -20.66 16.25 9.42
CA ARG A 568 -21.66 15.28 9.90
C ARG A 568 -22.02 15.55 11.36
N THR A 569 -21.03 15.95 12.15
CA THR A 569 -21.18 16.23 13.58
C THR A 569 -21.12 17.73 13.83
N GLY A 570 -22.24 18.33 14.20
CA GLY A 570 -22.33 19.78 14.45
C GLY A 570 -22.44 20.62 13.18
N PRO A 571 -22.54 21.95 13.31
CA PRO A 571 -22.74 22.83 12.17
C PRO A 571 -21.47 22.99 11.34
N VAL A 572 -21.66 23.17 10.03
CA VAL A 572 -20.61 23.62 9.12
C VAL A 572 -20.04 24.95 9.62
N GLN A 573 -18.71 25.05 9.60
CA GLN A 573 -17.99 26.22 10.08
C GLN A 573 -17.83 27.26 8.97
N PRO A 574 -17.85 28.57 9.28
CA PRO A 574 -17.63 29.60 8.28
C PRO A 574 -16.22 29.53 7.70
N THR A 575 -16.08 29.94 6.44
CA THR A 575 -14.77 30.10 5.79
C THR A 575 -13.89 31.08 6.57
N ARG A 576 -12.63 30.72 6.76
CA ARG A 576 -11.62 31.55 7.44
C ARG A 576 -10.29 31.50 6.70
N GLY A 577 -9.65 32.66 6.57
CA GLY A 577 -8.29 32.80 6.06
C GLY A 577 -7.25 32.59 7.15
N TYR A 578 -6.06 32.14 6.76
CA TYR A 578 -4.90 31.95 7.63
C TYR A 578 -3.61 32.25 6.87
N MET A 579 -2.62 32.84 7.54
CA MET A 579 -1.33 33.14 6.92
C MET A 579 -0.39 31.93 6.97
N VAL A 580 0.45 31.80 5.95
CA VAL A 580 1.50 30.79 5.82
C VAL A 580 2.81 31.49 5.41
N PRO A 581 3.34 32.42 6.24
CA PRO A 581 4.52 33.20 5.91
C PRO A 581 5.78 32.33 5.80
N THR A 582 6.72 32.82 5.01
CA THR A 582 8.09 32.33 4.98
C THR A 582 8.84 32.81 6.23
N VAL A 583 9.55 31.90 6.88
CA VAL A 583 10.43 32.15 8.02
C VAL A 583 11.87 31.77 7.65
N GLN A 584 12.83 32.53 8.17
CA GLN A 584 14.25 32.17 8.07
C GLN A 584 14.55 31.02 9.03
N LEU A 585 15.33 30.05 8.58
CA LEU A 585 15.82 28.99 9.46
C LEU A 585 16.94 29.55 10.37
N PRO A 586 17.16 28.97 11.56
CA PRO A 586 18.27 29.36 12.44
C PRO A 586 19.65 29.22 11.77
N ASP A 587 20.59 30.12 12.08
CA ASP A 587 21.93 30.15 11.48
C ASP A 587 22.71 28.83 11.64
N ASP A 588 22.52 28.14 12.76
CA ASP A 588 23.12 26.83 13.04
C ASP A 588 22.52 25.71 12.18
N VAL A 589 21.22 25.76 11.90
CA VAL A 589 20.55 24.85 10.97
C VAL A 589 20.99 25.13 9.53
N ILE A 590 21.11 26.41 9.16
CA ILE A 590 21.66 26.80 7.86
C ILE A 590 23.09 26.27 7.72
N ALA A 591 23.97 26.53 8.70
CA ALA A 591 25.34 26.04 8.68
C ALA A 591 25.42 24.51 8.60
N ALA A 592 24.56 23.78 9.33
CA ALA A 592 24.49 22.31 9.24
C ALA A 592 24.01 21.83 7.86
N ASN A 593 23.04 22.51 7.25
CA ASN A 593 22.62 22.24 5.88
C ASN A 593 23.73 22.56 4.85
N GLU A 594 24.58 23.55 5.15
CA GLU A 594 25.74 23.89 4.33
C GLU A 594 26.86 22.85 4.43
N GLU A 595 27.07 22.25 5.60
CA GLU A 595 28.11 21.24 5.87
C GLU A 595 27.72 19.83 5.39
N TYR A 596 26.43 19.50 5.32
CA TYR A 596 25.95 18.16 4.91
C TYR A 596 26.11 17.88 3.40
N ASP A 597 26.29 18.91 2.57
CA ASP A 597 26.18 18.79 1.11
C ASP A 597 27.41 19.37 0.37
N ASP A 598 28.60 18.84 0.68
CA ASP A 598 29.85 19.09 -0.06
C ASP A 598 29.88 18.39 -1.45
N GLU A 599 28.92 17.49 -1.75
CA GLU A 599 28.84 16.74 -3.01
C GLU A 599 28.14 17.51 -4.16
N TYR A 600 27.31 18.52 -3.86
CA TYR A 600 26.59 19.33 -4.86
C TYR A 600 27.08 20.79 -4.88
N THR A 601 28.30 21.02 -5.33
CA THR A 601 28.77 22.38 -5.66
C THR A 601 28.32 22.78 -7.07
N SER A 602 27.19 23.51 -7.16
CA SER A 602 26.82 24.20 -8.39
C SER A 602 27.93 25.20 -8.75
N THR A 603 28.53 25.03 -9.93
CA THR A 603 29.54 25.97 -10.48
C THR A 603 28.90 27.24 -11.06
N GLU A 604 27.56 27.33 -11.09
CA GLU A 604 26.79 28.45 -11.65
C GLU A 604 26.04 29.22 -10.55
N GLY A 605 26.77 29.66 -9.52
CA GLY A 605 26.22 30.40 -8.36
C GLY A 605 25.58 31.76 -8.65
N GLU A 606 25.44 32.17 -9.92
CA GLU A 606 24.72 33.38 -10.34
C GLU A 606 23.41 33.08 -11.10
N VAL A 607 23.12 31.81 -11.43
CA VAL A 607 21.97 31.42 -12.27
C VAL A 607 20.88 30.70 -11.48
N TYR A 608 21.24 29.96 -10.43
CA TYR A 608 20.30 29.14 -9.65
C TYR A 608 20.43 29.41 -8.15
N ASP A 609 19.30 29.47 -7.46
CA ASP A 609 19.26 29.50 -6.00
C ASP A 609 19.94 28.24 -5.44
N PRO A 610 20.73 28.35 -4.35
CA PRO A 610 21.37 27.20 -3.74
C PRO A 610 20.31 26.15 -3.34
N VAL A 611 20.63 24.87 -3.51
CA VAL A 611 19.76 23.71 -3.15
C VAL A 611 19.48 23.63 -1.64
N ARG A 612 20.13 24.50 -0.85
CA ARG A 612 20.14 24.52 0.60
C ARG A 612 18.89 25.21 1.14
N LEU A 613 18.20 24.55 2.06
CA LEU A 613 17.09 25.13 2.80
C LEU A 613 17.61 26.24 3.72
N THR A 614 17.36 27.49 3.33
CA THR A 614 17.62 28.70 4.14
C THR A 614 16.33 29.27 4.74
N THR A 615 15.19 28.95 4.13
CA THR A 615 13.86 29.37 4.58
C THR A 615 12.90 28.19 4.58
N GLU A 616 11.91 28.26 5.46
CA GLU A 616 10.77 27.34 5.48
C GLU A 616 9.47 28.14 5.64
N ARG A 617 8.30 27.52 5.50
CA ARG A 617 7.02 28.17 5.79
C ARG A 617 6.38 27.64 7.05
N VAL A 618 5.69 28.52 7.78
CA VAL A 618 5.00 28.15 9.02
C VAL A 618 3.56 28.64 8.96
N PHE A 619 2.60 27.76 9.18
CA PHE A 619 1.18 28.11 9.24
C PHE A 619 0.86 28.83 10.55
N GLU A 620 0.31 30.04 10.45
CA GLU A 620 -0.16 30.82 11.59
C GLU A 620 -1.60 30.45 11.93
N ASP A 621 -1.80 29.87 13.10
CA ASP A 621 -3.11 29.44 13.57
C ASP A 621 -3.96 30.59 14.14
N VAL A 622 -3.87 31.78 13.53
CA VAL A 622 -4.67 32.96 13.84
C VAL A 622 -5.72 33.16 12.74
N PRO A 623 -7.04 33.03 13.03
CA PRO A 623 -8.06 33.10 12.00
C PRO A 623 -8.29 34.53 11.54
N MET A 624 -8.35 34.73 10.22
CA MET A 624 -8.72 35.97 9.55
C MET A 624 -10.14 35.87 8.97
N ALA A 625 -10.65 36.98 8.43
CA ALA A 625 -11.80 36.91 7.53
C ALA A 625 -11.47 36.04 6.31
N GLU A 626 -12.49 35.59 5.60
CA GLU A 626 -12.28 34.96 4.29
C GLU A 626 -11.52 35.93 3.37
N ILE A 627 -10.44 35.43 2.79
CA ILE A 627 -9.58 36.20 1.90
C ILE A 627 -10.17 36.08 0.50
N THR A 628 -10.57 37.17 -0.13
CA THR A 628 -11.01 37.16 -1.52
C THR A 628 -9.85 37.57 -2.43
N PRO A 629 -9.69 36.98 -3.63
CA PRO A 629 -8.59 37.32 -4.55
C PRO A 629 -8.53 38.82 -4.92
N LEU A 630 -9.67 39.53 -4.85
CA LEU A 630 -9.77 40.97 -5.08
C LEU A 630 -9.16 41.86 -3.97
N LEU A 631 -8.74 41.27 -2.83
CA LEU A 631 -8.18 41.99 -1.68
C LEU A 631 -6.65 41.88 -1.56
N MET A 632 -5.97 41.25 -2.52
CA MET A 632 -4.52 41.35 -2.63
C MET A 632 -4.19 42.39 -3.69
N GLU A 633 -3.60 43.50 -3.27
CA GLU A 633 -2.84 44.36 -4.19
C GLU A 633 -1.70 43.48 -4.74
N ASP A 634 -1.87 42.99 -5.96
CA ASP A 634 -1.00 42.00 -6.63
C ASP A 634 0.40 42.57 -6.89
N ASP A 635 1.33 42.35 -5.97
CA ASP A 635 2.76 42.71 -6.09
C ASP A 635 3.61 41.61 -6.78
N HIS A 636 2.97 40.68 -7.51
CA HIS A 636 3.64 39.53 -8.14
C HIS A 636 3.27 39.31 -9.61
N ARG A 637 3.22 40.40 -10.40
CA ARG A 637 3.32 40.31 -11.87
C ARG A 637 4.78 40.40 -12.33
N ASP A 638 5.61 39.45 -11.94
CA ASP A 638 6.89 39.32 -12.61
C ASP A 638 7.18 37.87 -13.04
N ARG A 639 7.46 37.72 -14.34
CA ARG A 639 7.95 36.52 -15.04
C ARG A 639 6.95 35.47 -15.57
N ARG A 640 5.87 35.89 -16.24
CA ARG A 640 5.34 35.10 -17.39
C ARG A 640 5.75 35.79 -18.69
N LYS A 641 6.33 35.04 -19.62
CA LYS A 641 6.57 35.52 -20.99
C LYS A 641 5.22 35.90 -21.60
N GLU A 642 5.01 37.20 -21.77
CA GLU A 642 3.84 37.79 -22.39
C GLU A 642 3.57 37.16 -23.78
N THR A 643 2.36 36.64 -24.00
CA THR A 643 1.99 36.13 -25.32
C THR A 643 1.54 37.27 -26.24
N THR A 644 1.59 37.06 -27.56
CA THR A 644 1.07 38.04 -28.53
C THR A 644 -0.41 38.40 -28.29
N GLN A 645 -1.18 37.49 -27.68
CA GLN A 645 -2.59 37.72 -27.40
C GLN A 645 -2.76 38.57 -26.13
N ASP A 646 -1.96 38.30 -25.09
CA ASP A 646 -1.93 39.09 -23.87
C ASP A 646 -1.52 40.53 -24.17
N TRP A 647 -0.46 40.73 -24.98
CA TRP A 647 -0.02 42.06 -25.41
C TRP A 647 -1.11 42.81 -26.20
N ILE A 648 -1.87 42.12 -27.08
CA ILE A 648 -2.96 42.77 -27.83
C ILE A 648 -4.08 43.24 -26.88
N PHE A 649 -4.42 42.44 -25.86
CA PHE A 649 -5.41 42.83 -24.86
C PHE A 649 -4.91 43.93 -23.94
N GLU A 650 -3.65 43.92 -23.53
CA GLU A 650 -3.04 45.00 -22.75
C GLU A 650 -3.08 46.33 -23.52
N GLN A 651 -2.74 46.32 -24.81
CA GLN A 651 -2.84 47.52 -25.65
C GLN A 651 -4.28 47.97 -25.92
N LEU A 652 -5.26 47.05 -25.87
CA LEU A 652 -6.68 47.40 -25.92
C LEU A 652 -7.14 48.03 -24.61
N ASP A 653 -6.75 47.48 -23.47
CA ASP A 653 -7.07 48.00 -22.14
C ASP A 653 -6.47 49.40 -21.94
N ASP A 654 -5.19 49.60 -22.31
CA ASP A 654 -4.52 50.90 -22.28
C ASP A 654 -5.23 51.96 -23.15
N ALA A 655 -5.85 51.52 -24.24
CA ALA A 655 -6.61 52.36 -25.15
C ALA A 655 -8.10 52.48 -24.78
N GLY A 656 -8.52 51.95 -23.63
CA GLY A 656 -9.90 52.02 -23.15
C GLY A 656 -10.86 51.08 -23.89
N GLY A 657 -10.38 49.92 -24.34
CA GLY A 657 -11.16 48.87 -25.02
C GLY A 657 -11.25 48.99 -26.54
N ARG A 658 -10.59 50.00 -27.14
CA ARG A 658 -10.62 50.26 -28.60
C ARG A 658 -9.30 50.83 -29.12
N ILE A 659 -8.68 50.17 -30.11
CA ILE A 659 -7.44 50.66 -30.74
C ILE A 659 -7.48 50.49 -32.27
N HIS A 660 -6.87 51.42 -33.02
CA HIS A 660 -6.77 51.30 -34.48
C HIS A 660 -5.70 50.28 -34.88
N TRP A 661 -5.96 49.46 -35.90
CA TRP A 661 -5.04 48.39 -36.29
C TRP A 661 -3.65 48.89 -36.71
N ASP A 662 -3.56 50.04 -37.37
CA ASP A 662 -2.26 50.61 -37.75
C ASP A 662 -1.47 51.16 -36.55
N GLU A 663 -2.15 51.61 -35.50
CA GLU A 663 -1.52 52.04 -34.25
C GLU A 663 -0.94 50.82 -33.51
N LEU A 664 -1.73 49.76 -33.38
CA LEU A 664 -1.31 48.49 -32.78
C LEU A 664 -0.12 47.88 -33.54
N ARG A 665 -0.13 47.98 -34.88
CA ARG A 665 0.99 47.52 -35.73
C ARG A 665 2.26 48.34 -35.49
N THR A 666 2.13 49.65 -35.37
CA THR A 666 3.26 50.56 -35.16
C THR A 666 3.94 50.23 -33.83
N LYS A 667 3.17 50.16 -32.74
CA LYS A 667 3.67 49.78 -31.41
C LYS A 667 4.38 48.42 -31.41
N TRP A 668 3.81 47.42 -32.10
CA TRP A 668 4.41 46.07 -32.18
C TRP A 668 5.75 46.04 -32.92
N VAL A 669 5.88 46.81 -33.99
CA VAL A 669 7.12 46.88 -34.79
C VAL A 669 8.19 47.70 -34.08
N GLU A 670 7.81 48.76 -33.35
CA GLU A 670 8.72 49.56 -32.52
C GLU A 670 9.38 48.71 -31.40
N GLU A 671 8.67 47.71 -30.87
CA GLU A 671 9.23 46.72 -29.95
C GLU A 671 10.14 45.66 -30.61
N GLY A 672 10.46 45.81 -31.90
CA GLY A 672 11.34 44.89 -32.64
C GLY A 672 10.71 43.54 -32.97
N ARG A 673 9.38 43.39 -32.80
CA ARG A 673 8.66 42.14 -33.03
C ARG A 673 8.22 42.02 -34.51
N LYS A 674 8.17 40.78 -35.04
CA LYS A 674 7.77 40.53 -36.44
C LYS A 674 6.27 40.78 -36.64
N GLU A 675 5.89 41.59 -37.63
CA GLU A 675 4.48 41.89 -37.95
C GLU A 675 3.66 40.62 -38.27
N ALA A 676 4.28 39.62 -38.91
CA ALA A 676 3.63 38.35 -39.22
C ALA A 676 3.04 37.66 -37.96
N THR A 677 3.73 37.81 -36.80
CA THR A 677 3.29 37.26 -35.52
C THR A 677 2.06 37.99 -34.99
N LEU A 678 2.00 39.32 -35.11
CA LEU A 678 0.84 40.13 -34.72
C LEU A 678 -0.39 39.78 -35.57
N ARG A 679 -0.22 39.63 -36.89
CA ARG A 679 -1.31 39.22 -37.79
C ARG A 679 -1.86 37.84 -37.42
N GLN A 680 -1.00 36.92 -37.03
CA GLN A 680 -1.41 35.58 -36.57
C GLN A 680 -2.15 35.66 -35.23
N GLY A 681 -1.66 36.47 -34.29
CA GLY A 681 -2.32 36.75 -33.00
C GLY A 681 -3.72 37.33 -33.17
N LYS A 682 -3.86 38.40 -33.97
CA LYS A 682 -5.15 39.02 -34.33
C LYS A 682 -6.12 38.00 -34.94
N ARG A 683 -5.67 37.22 -35.94
CA ARG A 683 -6.53 36.23 -36.60
C ARG A 683 -7.03 35.16 -35.61
N ARG A 684 -6.19 34.74 -34.66
CA ARG A 684 -6.59 33.79 -33.61
C ARG A 684 -7.63 34.39 -32.66
N LEU A 685 -7.49 35.66 -32.29
CA LEU A 685 -8.46 36.35 -31.43
C LEU A 685 -9.80 36.57 -32.13
N LEU A 686 -9.81 36.92 -33.42
CA LEU A 686 -11.03 37.02 -34.23
C LEU A 686 -11.75 35.67 -34.34
N VAL A 687 -11.02 34.57 -34.54
CA VAL A 687 -11.62 33.21 -34.62
C VAL A 687 -12.20 32.75 -33.27
N LYS A 688 -11.58 33.16 -32.16
CA LYS A 688 -12.03 32.81 -30.80
C LYS A 688 -13.07 33.78 -30.22
N ASN A 689 -13.56 34.75 -31.00
CA ASN A 689 -14.43 35.83 -30.55
C ASN A 689 -13.87 36.64 -29.36
N GLY A 690 -12.55 36.76 -29.24
CA GLY A 690 -11.90 37.57 -28.19
C GLY A 690 -11.85 39.07 -28.52
N ILE A 691 -11.87 39.42 -29.81
CA ILE A 691 -11.91 40.79 -30.30
C ILE A 691 -12.86 40.88 -31.50
N THR A 692 -13.37 42.08 -31.81
CA THR A 692 -14.11 42.37 -33.03
C THR A 692 -13.39 43.44 -33.86
N GLU A 693 -13.51 43.37 -35.18
CA GLU A 693 -12.92 44.33 -36.11
C GLU A 693 -14.04 45.12 -36.81
N THR A 694 -14.00 46.44 -36.71
CA THR A 694 -14.96 47.31 -37.39
C THR A 694 -14.57 47.54 -38.85
N SER A 695 -15.52 47.93 -39.69
CA SER A 695 -15.28 48.30 -41.10
C SER A 695 -14.23 49.40 -41.27
N ASP A 696 -14.05 50.21 -40.23
CA ASP A 696 -13.20 51.40 -40.25
C ASP A 696 -11.80 51.11 -39.69
N GLY A 697 -11.44 49.84 -39.48
CA GLY A 697 -10.09 49.40 -39.11
C GLY A 697 -9.77 49.39 -37.62
N PHE A 698 -10.78 49.55 -36.75
CA PHE A 698 -10.60 49.44 -35.29
C PHE A 698 -10.75 48.01 -34.80
N ILE A 699 -9.99 47.70 -33.76
CA ILE A 699 -10.12 46.47 -32.98
C ILE A 699 -10.76 46.85 -31.65
N LEU A 700 -11.79 46.09 -31.27
CA LEU A 700 -12.56 46.24 -30.05
C LEU A 700 -12.45 44.96 -29.22
N ASP A 701 -12.37 45.10 -27.90
CA ASP A 701 -12.55 43.97 -27.00
C ASP A 701 -14.02 43.49 -27.05
N ALA A 702 -14.24 42.20 -27.27
CA ALA A 702 -15.57 41.62 -27.41
C ALA A 702 -16.39 41.59 -26.10
N VAL A 703 -15.73 41.66 -24.93
CA VAL A 703 -16.33 41.67 -23.59
C VAL A 703 -16.66 43.10 -23.14
N LEU A 704 -15.83 44.08 -23.49
CA LEU A 704 -16.03 45.49 -23.13
C LEU A 704 -16.83 46.31 -24.16
N GLY A 705 -16.97 45.81 -25.40
CA GLY A 705 -17.52 46.55 -26.55
C GLY A 705 -19.05 46.62 -26.69
N VAL A 706 -19.85 46.22 -25.70
CA VAL A 706 -21.33 46.39 -25.73
C VAL A 706 -21.73 47.61 -24.90
N ALA A 707 -21.25 48.79 -25.29
CA ALA A 707 -21.68 50.07 -24.74
C ALA A 707 -21.42 51.19 -25.75
N ASP A 708 -22.17 51.23 -26.87
CA ASP A 708 -22.64 52.45 -27.55
C ASP A 708 -23.20 52.11 -28.94
N GLU A 709 -24.46 51.66 -29.00
CA GLU A 709 -25.33 51.92 -30.15
C GLU A 709 -26.75 52.18 -29.63
N GLY A 710 -27.01 53.44 -29.27
CA GLY A 710 -28.31 53.83 -28.76
C GLY A 710 -28.44 55.32 -28.47
N GLU A 711 -28.16 56.21 -29.45
CA GLU A 711 -28.80 57.53 -29.57
C GLU A 711 -28.31 58.28 -30.83
N SER A 712 -29.07 58.20 -31.93
CA SER A 712 -29.37 59.30 -32.88
C SER A 712 -29.85 58.80 -34.26
N ARG A 713 -31.11 58.38 -34.34
CA ARG A 713 -32.13 58.88 -35.29
C ARG A 713 -33.44 58.10 -35.19
#